data_AF-A0A6C0CN88-F1
#
_entry.id   AF-A0A6C0CN88-F1
#
_cell.length_a   1.000
_cell.length_b   1.000
_cell.length_c   1.000
_cell.angle_alpha   90.00
_cell.angle_beta   90.00
_cell.angle_gamma   90.00
#
_symmetry.space_group_name_H-M   'P 1'
#
loop_
_entity.id
_entity.type
_entity.pdbx_description
1 polymer ?
#
loop_
_entity_poly.entity_id
_entity_poly.type
_entity_poly.pdbx_seq_one_letter_code
_entity_poly.pdbx_strand_id
1 'polypeptide(L)'
;MINIGIIRYPGSNCDIETKKYFTFNNTNCFYIWHKEDNVNILNDLHLLVLPGGFAFGDRIYNKATDKYTISPGTMALNSPVAEIIRKAAEKNIPILGICNGFQILTQMNLLPGYLNFNKCKHFVCKNVECFVRYNNKSHKTKLYIANSYGKYLNADPLTDEFSYFLKYKDDRIAGVCNLTKKIFGMMPHPERNNYDFKHLLFEMLFDNNLPIYLNFKTQLYFDKVIKDLMFSEHISYKTTRKYLKNLHTEEPWVVQGPGENAGIVDIGKSDDGTEYCIAIRIESHNHPTFIDPFEGAATGVGGILRDIFTMGARPIGIMDFLRFGTDQNSADLLEKAIDGISYYGNCVGVPNIGGNLKLHSSFNYNPLVNVCALGIVKKNNIIYGNALKENSCLVYVGSKTGNEGINGAAMASNNFNDNKITDELKSNVQKSDPFLEKLLLEACCEISELKLAEGMQDMGAGGLLCATMEVINRGREKTSSNMGCIIDLNLVPKKYKMEYSNVLISESQERMLIVCTPNNLEKVASIFRKWDLEYAVIGKTTMDGKYHVYNDTKQLYSESFNKFKDVNDYTNIPNDIISYKNETTPIKVNMGHLWKKYDSTVGGRTIKGPDQPGQFAILDIYEVNKQLILTWGESFDEAYKMMKKFEGVKPLCIVNCLNFGDPKYNLKDFKKNIDDMANNCNLYNVPVVGGNVSLYNTTGGESIYPTPIIVMMGITN
;
A
#
# COMPACT_ATOMS: atom_id res chain seq x y z
N MET A 1 -21.18 18.19 -12.54
CA MET A 1 -21.59 17.23 -11.50
C MET A 1 -22.65 16.31 -12.11
N ILE A 2 -22.55 14.98 -11.99
CA ILE A 2 -23.58 14.05 -12.49
C ILE A 2 -24.74 14.03 -11.51
N ASN A 3 -25.93 14.38 -11.95
CA ASN A 3 -27.14 14.24 -11.14
C ASN A 3 -27.74 12.86 -11.33
N ILE A 4 -27.84 12.10 -10.25
CA ILE A 4 -28.38 10.73 -10.22
C ILE A 4 -29.61 10.71 -9.31
N GLY A 5 -30.76 10.40 -9.90
CA GLY A 5 -32.03 10.32 -9.20
C GLY A 5 -32.28 8.88 -8.77
N ILE A 6 -32.46 8.65 -7.47
CA ILE A 6 -32.81 7.35 -6.90
C ILE A 6 -34.28 7.37 -6.51
N ILE A 7 -35.12 6.60 -7.19
CA ILE A 7 -36.55 6.56 -6.87
C ILE A 7 -36.75 5.87 -5.53
N ARG A 8 -37.50 6.49 -4.63
CA ARG A 8 -37.80 5.97 -3.30
C ARG A 8 -39.30 5.73 -3.15
N TYR A 9 -39.66 4.49 -2.85
CA TYR A 9 -41.03 4.06 -2.59
C TYR A 9 -41.24 3.80 -1.09
N PRO A 10 -42.50 3.81 -0.60
CA PRO A 10 -42.80 3.35 0.74
C PRO A 10 -42.44 1.86 0.85
N GLY A 11 -41.51 1.54 1.75
CA GLY A 11 -41.03 0.18 1.94
C GLY A 11 -39.94 -0.28 0.96
N SER A 12 -39.30 0.63 0.20
CA SER A 12 -38.00 0.33 -0.42
C SER A 12 -36.94 0.14 0.66
N ASN A 13 -36.07 -0.86 0.48
CA ASN A 13 -35.06 -1.29 1.46
C ASN A 13 -33.63 -1.11 0.96
N CYS A 14 -33.40 -0.94 -0.36
CA CYS A 14 -32.04 -0.83 -0.92
C CYS A 14 -31.73 0.56 -1.50
N ASP A 15 -32.59 1.55 -1.32
CA ASP A 15 -32.40 2.91 -1.81
C ASP A 15 -31.20 3.62 -1.15
N ILE A 16 -30.91 3.33 0.11
CA ILE A 16 -29.74 3.87 0.84
C ILE A 16 -28.43 3.31 0.25
N GLU A 17 -28.35 1.99 0.11
CA GLU A 17 -27.19 1.30 -0.46
C GLU A 17 -27.00 1.67 -1.93
N THR A 18 -28.10 1.78 -2.68
CA THR A 18 -28.06 2.23 -4.08
C THR A 18 -27.54 3.66 -4.18
N LYS A 19 -28.04 4.59 -3.34
CA LYS A 19 -27.51 5.96 -3.28
C LYS A 19 -26.02 5.95 -2.97
N LYS A 20 -25.59 5.20 -1.95
CA LYS A 20 -24.17 5.06 -1.58
C LYS A 20 -23.32 4.52 -2.73
N TYR A 21 -23.83 3.52 -3.46
CA TYR A 21 -23.14 2.90 -4.58
C TYR A 21 -22.85 3.89 -5.72
N PHE A 22 -23.81 4.75 -6.02
CA PHE A 22 -23.68 5.79 -7.05
C PHE A 22 -23.04 7.09 -6.56
N THR A 23 -22.82 7.27 -5.25
CA THR A 23 -22.18 8.47 -4.70
C THR A 23 -20.64 8.36 -4.75
N PHE A 24 -20.02 9.25 -5.52
CA PHE A 24 -18.57 9.48 -5.59
C PHE A 24 -18.28 10.94 -6.00
N ASN A 25 -17.02 11.34 -6.11
CA ASN A 25 -16.67 12.71 -6.46
C ASN A 25 -17.35 13.19 -7.75
N ASN A 26 -17.83 14.43 -7.75
CA ASN A 26 -18.56 15.04 -8.85
C ASN A 26 -19.89 14.36 -9.20
N THR A 27 -20.48 13.57 -8.29
CA THR A 27 -21.89 13.15 -8.36
C THR A 27 -22.74 13.85 -7.33
N ASN A 28 -23.97 14.13 -7.72
CA ASN A 28 -25.06 14.56 -6.86
C ASN A 28 -26.15 13.49 -6.91
N CYS A 29 -26.16 12.62 -5.90
CA CYS A 29 -27.16 11.57 -5.78
C CYS A 29 -28.26 12.02 -4.82
N PHE A 30 -29.51 12.06 -5.30
CA PHE A 30 -30.65 12.48 -4.51
C PHE A 30 -31.83 11.52 -4.67
N TYR A 31 -32.75 11.58 -3.71
CA TYR A 31 -33.95 10.76 -3.74
C TYR A 31 -35.05 11.47 -4.51
N ILE A 32 -35.77 10.71 -5.34
CA ILE A 32 -37.03 11.13 -5.98
C ILE A 32 -38.14 10.34 -5.31
N TRP A 33 -38.99 11.03 -4.54
CA TRP A 33 -40.06 10.37 -3.82
C TRP A 33 -41.14 9.87 -4.79
N HIS A 34 -41.77 8.72 -4.52
CA HIS A 34 -42.72 8.11 -5.46
C HIS A 34 -43.95 8.99 -5.81
N LYS A 35 -44.30 9.95 -4.95
CA LYS A 35 -45.39 10.92 -5.21
C LYS A 35 -44.94 12.15 -5.99
N GLU A 36 -43.67 12.26 -6.34
CA GLU A 36 -43.17 13.35 -7.18
C GLU A 36 -43.77 13.24 -8.59
N ASP A 37 -44.26 14.37 -9.11
CA ASP A 37 -44.84 14.51 -10.44
C ASP A 37 -44.19 15.65 -11.25
N ASN A 38 -43.27 16.42 -10.64
CA ASN A 38 -42.58 17.50 -11.30
C ASN A 38 -41.49 16.99 -12.26
N VAL A 39 -41.86 16.86 -13.54
CA VAL A 39 -40.99 16.43 -14.63
C VAL A 39 -39.75 17.32 -14.85
N ASN A 40 -39.73 18.54 -14.30
CA ASN A 40 -38.56 19.42 -14.40
C ASN A 40 -37.32 18.86 -13.70
N ILE A 41 -37.50 17.93 -12.76
CA ILE A 41 -36.39 17.21 -12.11
C ILE A 41 -35.50 16.48 -13.13
N LEU A 42 -36.02 16.21 -14.33
CA LEU A 42 -35.30 15.55 -15.42
C LEU A 42 -34.35 16.47 -16.20
N ASN A 43 -34.47 17.80 -16.09
CA ASN A 43 -33.73 18.74 -16.96
C ASN A 43 -32.21 18.61 -16.81
N ASP A 44 -31.74 18.34 -15.59
CA ASP A 44 -30.32 18.15 -15.30
C ASP A 44 -29.98 16.70 -14.93
N LEU A 45 -30.92 15.75 -15.08
CA LEU A 45 -30.76 14.37 -14.63
C LEU A 45 -29.98 13.55 -15.65
N HIS A 46 -28.96 12.83 -15.19
CA HIS A 46 -28.07 12.04 -16.04
C HIS A 46 -28.30 10.53 -15.92
N LEU A 47 -28.91 10.07 -14.82
CA LEU A 47 -29.24 8.68 -14.58
C LEU A 47 -30.42 8.61 -13.61
N LEU A 48 -31.40 7.76 -13.92
CA LEU A 48 -32.51 7.41 -13.04
C LEU A 48 -32.36 5.96 -12.58
N VAL A 49 -32.38 5.72 -11.27
CA VAL A 49 -32.24 4.36 -10.72
C VAL A 49 -33.48 3.98 -9.93
N LEU A 50 -34.04 2.82 -10.26
CA LEU A 50 -35.11 2.16 -9.52
C LEU A 50 -34.47 1.08 -8.64
N PRO A 51 -34.28 1.34 -7.33
CA PRO A 51 -33.64 0.40 -6.43
C PRO A 51 -34.51 -0.83 -6.18
N GLY A 52 -33.86 -1.90 -5.74
CA GLY A 52 -34.52 -3.15 -5.38
C GLY A 52 -34.92 -3.24 -3.91
N GLY A 53 -35.43 -4.41 -3.53
CA GLY A 53 -35.74 -4.75 -2.14
C GLY A 53 -36.98 -4.00 -1.66
N PHE A 54 -38.15 -4.63 -1.74
CA PHE A 54 -39.39 -4.09 -1.19
C PHE A 54 -39.85 -4.92 0.02
N ALA A 55 -40.23 -4.26 1.10
CA ALA A 55 -40.72 -4.89 2.32
C ALA A 55 -41.96 -5.77 2.06
N PHE A 56 -42.79 -5.38 1.09
CA PHE A 56 -44.02 -6.09 0.75
C PHE A 56 -43.84 -7.17 -0.32
N GLY A 57 -42.69 -7.31 -1.00
CA GLY A 57 -42.52 -8.31 -2.07
C GLY A 57 -43.67 -8.37 -3.10
N ASP A 58 -43.80 -9.46 -3.85
CA ASP A 58 -44.91 -9.70 -4.80
C ASP A 58 -45.90 -10.72 -4.21
N ARG A 59 -46.73 -10.29 -3.26
CA ARG A 59 -47.72 -11.17 -2.60
C ARG A 59 -49.06 -10.46 -2.43
N ILE A 60 -50.14 -11.25 -2.44
CA ILE A 60 -51.46 -10.79 -2.02
C ILE A 60 -51.45 -10.74 -0.49
N TYR A 61 -51.79 -9.58 0.07
CA TYR A 61 -51.86 -9.38 1.51
C TYR A 61 -53.31 -9.28 1.96
N ASN A 62 -53.61 -9.95 3.07
CA ASN A 62 -54.83 -9.71 3.82
C ASN A 62 -54.49 -8.72 4.94
N LYS A 63 -55.12 -7.53 4.98
CA LYS A 63 -55.19 -6.70 6.20
C LYS A 63 -56.12 -7.40 7.20
N ALA A 64 -56.13 -6.89 8.42
CA ALA A 64 -57.21 -7.15 9.37
C ALA A 64 -58.60 -6.74 8.83
N THR A 65 -58.69 -5.87 7.81
CA THR A 65 -59.95 -5.29 7.32
C THR A 65 -60.26 -5.52 5.84
N ASP A 66 -59.28 -5.82 4.96
CA ASP A 66 -59.51 -5.99 3.51
C ASP A 66 -58.42 -6.79 2.78
N LYS A 67 -58.75 -7.32 1.59
CA LYS A 67 -57.79 -7.95 0.66
C LYS A 67 -57.22 -6.93 -0.32
N TYR A 68 -55.89 -6.87 -0.47
CA TYR A 68 -55.25 -6.04 -1.51
C TYR A 68 -54.01 -6.73 -2.10
N THR A 69 -53.83 -6.54 -3.40
CA THR A 69 -52.61 -6.97 -4.12
C THR A 69 -51.64 -5.80 -4.13
N ILE A 70 -50.59 -5.88 -3.32
CA ILE A 70 -49.45 -4.94 -3.40
C ILE A 70 -48.29 -5.72 -4.04
N SER A 71 -48.03 -5.41 -5.32
CA SER A 71 -46.76 -5.71 -5.96
C SER A 71 -46.01 -4.40 -6.19
N PRO A 72 -44.67 -4.35 -6.12
CA PRO A 72 -43.90 -3.14 -6.35
C PRO A 72 -44.19 -2.54 -7.72
N GLY A 73 -44.42 -3.38 -8.73
CA GLY A 73 -44.78 -2.92 -10.06
C GLY A 73 -46.18 -2.31 -10.16
N THR A 74 -47.20 -2.91 -9.53
CA THR A 74 -48.54 -2.30 -9.46
C THR A 74 -48.55 -1.00 -8.66
N MET A 75 -47.81 -0.96 -7.55
CA MET A 75 -47.63 0.26 -6.75
C MET A 75 -46.93 1.35 -7.57
N ALA A 76 -45.87 1.00 -8.30
CA ALA A 76 -45.13 1.94 -9.13
C ALA A 76 -45.98 2.49 -10.28
N LEU A 77 -46.74 1.64 -10.97
CA LEU A 77 -47.62 2.04 -12.06
C LEU A 77 -48.72 3.03 -11.63
N ASN A 78 -49.22 2.88 -10.40
CA ASN A 78 -50.24 3.77 -9.82
C ASN A 78 -49.65 5.01 -9.13
N SER A 79 -48.31 5.14 -9.14
CA SER A 79 -47.60 6.22 -8.46
C SER A 79 -47.35 7.39 -9.40
N PRO A 80 -47.42 8.66 -8.93
CA PRO A 80 -47.12 9.83 -9.77
C PRO A 80 -45.75 9.78 -10.46
N VAL A 81 -44.72 9.22 -9.79
CA VAL A 81 -43.37 9.06 -10.36
C VAL A 81 -43.32 8.18 -11.62
N ALA A 82 -44.36 7.40 -11.92
CA ALA A 82 -44.47 6.66 -13.18
C ALA A 82 -44.33 7.58 -14.40
N GLU A 83 -44.88 8.80 -14.32
CA GLU A 83 -44.77 9.78 -15.40
C GLU A 83 -43.32 10.27 -15.56
N ILE A 84 -42.62 10.50 -14.45
CA ILE A 84 -41.19 10.86 -14.46
C ILE A 84 -40.35 9.76 -15.11
N ILE A 85 -40.63 8.48 -14.81
CA ILE A 85 -39.91 7.35 -15.42
C ILE A 85 -40.17 7.29 -16.93
N ARG A 86 -41.42 7.46 -17.38
CA ARG A 86 -41.76 7.49 -18.82
C ARG A 86 -41.10 8.66 -19.54
N LYS A 87 -41.18 9.87 -18.97
CA LYS A 87 -40.55 11.07 -19.52
C LYS A 87 -39.02 10.97 -19.55
N ALA A 88 -38.41 10.31 -18.57
CA ALA A 88 -36.97 10.03 -18.58
C ALA A 88 -36.59 9.12 -19.76
N ALA A 89 -37.38 8.08 -20.01
CA ALA A 89 -37.20 7.18 -21.15
C ALA A 89 -37.35 7.91 -22.50
N GLU A 90 -38.40 8.74 -22.64
CA GLU A 90 -38.61 9.58 -23.83
C GLU A 90 -37.44 10.55 -24.08
N LYS A 91 -36.86 11.11 -23.01
CA LYS A 91 -35.68 12.00 -23.06
C LYS A 91 -34.36 11.25 -23.27
N ASN A 92 -34.36 9.93 -23.47
CA ASN A 92 -33.16 9.08 -23.55
C ASN A 92 -32.21 9.18 -22.34
N ILE A 93 -32.75 9.55 -21.17
CA ILE A 93 -31.98 9.51 -19.91
C ILE A 93 -31.77 8.04 -19.54
N PRO A 94 -30.54 7.59 -19.26
CA PRO A 94 -30.29 6.23 -18.79
C PRO A 94 -31.15 5.87 -17.56
N ILE A 95 -31.73 4.67 -17.59
CA ILE A 95 -32.56 4.12 -16.49
C ILE A 95 -32.02 2.76 -16.08
N LEU A 96 -31.80 2.54 -14.79
CA LEU A 96 -31.41 1.24 -14.23
C LEU A 96 -32.46 0.73 -13.24
N GLY A 97 -33.07 -0.42 -13.52
CA GLY A 97 -33.92 -1.16 -12.59
C GLY A 97 -33.18 -2.32 -11.92
N ILE A 98 -33.13 -2.33 -10.59
CA ILE A 98 -32.45 -3.37 -9.80
C ILE A 98 -33.50 -4.22 -9.08
N CYS A 99 -33.46 -5.55 -9.24
CA CYS A 99 -34.38 -6.51 -8.61
C CYS A 99 -35.86 -6.13 -8.82
N ASN A 100 -36.56 -5.61 -7.81
CA ASN A 100 -37.93 -5.11 -7.98
C ASN A 100 -38.02 -3.91 -8.93
N GLY A 101 -36.99 -3.07 -9.02
CA GLY A 101 -36.89 -2.02 -10.04
C GLY A 101 -36.92 -2.58 -11.46
N PHE A 102 -36.32 -3.75 -11.69
CA PHE A 102 -36.42 -4.44 -12.98
C PHE A 102 -37.86 -4.90 -13.25
N GLN A 103 -38.56 -5.42 -12.24
CA GLN A 103 -39.99 -5.77 -12.37
C GLN A 103 -40.83 -4.56 -12.76
N ILE A 104 -40.61 -3.41 -12.13
CA ILE A 104 -41.30 -2.16 -12.46
C ILE A 104 -41.10 -1.82 -13.94
N LEU A 105 -39.86 -1.85 -14.44
CA LEU A 105 -39.56 -1.54 -15.84
C LEU A 105 -40.25 -2.51 -16.82
N THR A 106 -40.32 -3.81 -16.48
CA THR A 106 -41.05 -4.78 -17.31
C THR A 106 -42.56 -4.54 -17.31
N GLN A 107 -43.15 -4.22 -16.16
CA GLN A 107 -44.60 -3.94 -16.06
C GLN A 107 -45.00 -2.60 -16.69
N MET A 108 -44.06 -1.65 -16.78
CA MET A 108 -44.23 -0.40 -17.51
C MET A 108 -44.06 -0.55 -19.03
N ASN A 109 -43.76 -1.75 -19.53
CA ASN A 109 -43.41 -2.03 -20.93
C ASN A 109 -42.19 -1.22 -21.44
N LEU A 110 -41.31 -0.81 -20.53
CA LEU A 110 -40.03 -0.17 -20.89
C LEU A 110 -38.93 -1.21 -21.16
N LEU A 111 -39.12 -2.42 -20.64
CA LEU A 111 -38.32 -3.62 -20.95
C LEU A 111 -39.28 -4.79 -21.24
N PRO A 112 -38.89 -5.74 -22.10
CA PRO A 112 -39.73 -6.87 -22.47
C PRO A 112 -39.77 -7.93 -21.38
N GLY A 113 -40.67 -8.90 -21.58
CA GLY A 113 -40.78 -10.07 -20.73
C GLY A 113 -41.35 -9.76 -19.34
N TYR A 114 -41.24 -10.74 -18.45
CA TYR A 114 -41.71 -10.63 -17.07
C TYR A 114 -40.87 -11.50 -16.15
N LEU A 115 -40.95 -11.22 -14.84
CA LEU A 115 -40.19 -11.91 -13.81
C LEU A 115 -41.11 -12.83 -12.99
N ASN A 116 -40.80 -14.13 -13.02
CA ASN A 116 -41.50 -15.16 -12.26
C ASN A 116 -40.73 -15.59 -11.00
N PHE A 117 -41.40 -16.37 -10.15
CA PHE A 117 -40.78 -17.03 -9.01
C PHE A 117 -39.46 -17.73 -9.40
N ASN A 118 -38.47 -17.57 -8.54
CA ASN A 118 -37.23 -18.32 -8.67
C ASN A 118 -37.51 -19.84 -8.52
N LYS A 119 -36.52 -20.67 -8.88
CA LYS A 119 -36.65 -22.14 -8.89
C LYS A 119 -37.18 -22.72 -7.57
N CYS A 120 -36.77 -22.12 -6.44
CA CYS A 120 -37.08 -22.64 -5.12
C CYS A 120 -38.39 -22.07 -4.52
N LYS A 121 -39.03 -21.10 -5.21
CA LYS A 121 -40.28 -20.43 -4.80
C LYS A 121 -40.24 -19.78 -3.40
N HIS A 122 -39.05 -19.52 -2.86
CA HIS A 122 -38.84 -18.79 -1.61
C HIS A 122 -37.71 -17.78 -1.77
N PHE A 123 -37.56 -16.87 -0.81
CA PHE A 123 -36.53 -15.85 -0.86
C PHE A 123 -35.13 -16.48 -0.79
N VAL A 124 -34.26 -16.14 -1.75
CA VAL A 124 -32.88 -16.62 -1.78
C VAL A 124 -31.95 -15.41 -1.73
N CYS A 125 -31.05 -15.40 -0.74
CA CYS A 125 -29.94 -14.45 -0.65
C CYS A 125 -28.62 -15.20 -0.76
N LYS A 126 -27.89 -15.04 -1.87
CA LYS A 126 -26.58 -15.65 -2.06
C LYS A 126 -25.78 -14.95 -3.14
N ASN A 127 -24.47 -15.11 -3.09
CA ASN A 127 -23.57 -14.70 -4.15
C ASN A 127 -23.62 -15.72 -5.30
N VAL A 128 -23.72 -15.26 -6.54
CA VAL A 128 -23.81 -16.10 -7.74
C VAL A 128 -22.82 -15.63 -8.80
N GLU A 129 -22.26 -16.60 -9.55
CA GLU A 129 -21.43 -16.30 -10.71
C GLU A 129 -22.32 -15.84 -11.87
N CYS A 130 -21.92 -14.73 -12.49
CA CYS A 130 -22.59 -14.11 -13.64
C CYS A 130 -21.60 -13.88 -14.78
N PHE A 131 -22.13 -13.90 -16.01
CA PHE A 131 -21.43 -13.55 -17.23
C PHE A 131 -22.03 -12.28 -17.81
N VAL A 132 -21.19 -11.26 -17.94
CA VAL A 132 -21.52 -9.96 -18.52
C VAL A 132 -21.17 -9.99 -19.99
N ARG A 133 -22.08 -9.58 -20.87
CA ARG A 133 -21.84 -9.40 -22.31
C ARG A 133 -22.22 -7.99 -22.73
N TYR A 134 -21.24 -7.21 -23.15
CA TYR A 134 -21.48 -5.85 -23.65
C TYR A 134 -20.39 -5.45 -24.64
N ASN A 135 -20.77 -4.84 -25.77
CA ASN A 135 -19.86 -4.40 -26.84
C ASN A 135 -18.79 -5.43 -27.24
N ASN A 136 -19.22 -6.67 -27.52
CA ASN A 136 -18.35 -7.82 -27.88
C ASN A 136 -17.32 -8.26 -26.82
N LYS A 137 -17.37 -7.69 -25.61
CA LYS A 137 -16.59 -8.15 -24.45
C LYS A 137 -17.43 -9.11 -23.60
N SER A 138 -16.79 -10.15 -23.10
CA SER A 138 -17.37 -11.08 -22.12
C SER A 138 -16.54 -11.02 -20.84
N HIS A 139 -17.20 -10.81 -19.69
CA HIS A 139 -16.53 -10.73 -18.39
C HIS A 139 -17.26 -11.59 -17.35
N LYS A 140 -16.51 -12.36 -16.57
CA LYS A 140 -17.05 -13.15 -15.47
C LYS A 140 -17.02 -12.34 -14.19
N THR A 141 -18.14 -12.26 -13.48
CA THR A 141 -18.24 -11.55 -12.20
C THR A 141 -19.05 -12.37 -11.18
N LYS A 142 -19.05 -11.91 -9.93
CA LYS A 142 -19.84 -12.47 -8.82
C LYS A 142 -20.74 -11.37 -8.26
N LEU A 143 -22.05 -11.61 -8.23
CA LEU A 143 -23.06 -10.65 -7.77
C LEU A 143 -24.02 -11.31 -6.78
N TYR A 144 -24.56 -10.52 -5.85
CA TYR A 144 -25.57 -11.01 -4.92
C TYR A 144 -26.96 -11.00 -5.56
N ILE A 145 -27.69 -12.10 -5.42
CA ILE A 145 -29.15 -12.10 -5.59
C ILE A 145 -29.81 -12.05 -4.22
N ALA A 146 -30.95 -11.37 -4.12
CA ALA A 146 -31.77 -11.28 -2.92
C ALA A 146 -33.24 -11.16 -3.34
N ASN A 147 -33.82 -12.26 -3.82
CA ASN A 147 -35.14 -12.24 -4.42
C ASN A 147 -35.92 -13.55 -4.24
N SER A 148 -37.25 -13.45 -4.23
CA SER A 148 -38.16 -14.59 -4.41
C SER A 148 -38.57 -14.76 -5.89
N TYR A 149 -38.52 -13.67 -6.66
CA TYR A 149 -38.81 -13.60 -8.08
C TYR A 149 -37.53 -13.23 -8.81
N GLY A 150 -37.04 -14.11 -9.67
CA GLY A 150 -35.76 -13.91 -10.35
C GLY A 150 -35.60 -14.74 -11.61
N LYS A 151 -36.68 -15.42 -12.04
CA LYS A 151 -36.72 -16.15 -13.31
C LYS A 151 -37.29 -15.21 -14.37
N TYR A 152 -36.42 -14.61 -15.16
CA TYR A 152 -36.83 -13.87 -16.35
C TYR A 152 -37.38 -14.82 -17.42
N LEU A 153 -38.54 -14.48 -17.94
CA LEU A 153 -39.21 -15.17 -19.04
C LEU A 153 -39.56 -14.14 -20.11
N ASN A 154 -39.22 -14.44 -21.35
CA ASN A 154 -39.68 -13.67 -22.50
C ASN A 154 -40.71 -14.52 -23.27
N ALA A 155 -41.84 -13.93 -23.66
CA ALA A 155 -42.87 -14.62 -24.43
C ALA A 155 -42.47 -14.79 -25.90
N ASP A 156 -41.55 -13.96 -26.40
CA ASP A 156 -41.10 -13.96 -27.79
C ASP A 156 -39.56 -14.04 -27.86
N PRO A 157 -38.95 -15.18 -28.26
CA PRO A 157 -37.51 -15.38 -28.14
C PRO A 157 -36.64 -14.47 -29.02
N LEU A 158 -37.20 -13.82 -30.05
CA LEU A 158 -36.44 -13.16 -31.12
C LEU A 158 -37.26 -12.02 -31.79
N THR A 159 -37.59 -10.96 -31.05
CA THR A 159 -37.74 -9.64 -31.71
C THR A 159 -36.42 -8.90 -31.54
N ASP A 160 -35.89 -8.37 -32.65
CA ASP A 160 -34.63 -7.61 -32.76
C ASP A 160 -34.66 -6.27 -31.98
N GLU A 161 -35.45 -6.14 -30.91
CA GLU A 161 -35.68 -4.89 -30.14
C GLU A 161 -35.00 -4.85 -28.74
N PHE A 162 -34.48 -5.96 -28.22
CA PHE A 162 -33.88 -5.97 -26.87
C PHE A 162 -32.75 -6.99 -26.74
N SER A 163 -31.69 -6.65 -25.99
CA SER A 163 -30.51 -7.52 -25.82
C SER A 163 -30.23 -7.85 -24.35
N TYR A 164 -29.83 -9.09 -24.07
CA TYR A 164 -29.34 -9.47 -22.74
C TYR A 164 -27.92 -8.96 -22.54
N PHE A 165 -27.60 -8.47 -21.34
CA PHE A 165 -26.24 -8.05 -20.98
C PHE A 165 -25.68 -8.84 -19.81
N LEU A 166 -26.51 -9.60 -19.09
CA LEU A 166 -26.10 -10.35 -17.91
C LEU A 166 -26.80 -11.71 -17.86
N LYS A 167 -26.02 -12.77 -17.67
CA LYS A 167 -26.50 -14.15 -17.45
C LYS A 167 -25.96 -14.73 -16.15
N TYR A 168 -26.69 -15.65 -15.56
CA TYR A 168 -26.17 -16.53 -14.51
C TYR A 168 -25.29 -17.62 -15.14
N LYS A 169 -24.50 -18.31 -14.30
CA LYS A 169 -23.67 -19.45 -14.74
C LYS A 169 -24.46 -20.56 -15.44
N ASP A 170 -25.72 -20.73 -15.10
CA ASP A 170 -26.62 -21.73 -15.69
C ASP A 170 -27.40 -21.19 -16.90
N ASP A 171 -26.83 -20.21 -17.61
CA ASP A 171 -27.33 -19.56 -18.83
C ASP A 171 -28.65 -18.80 -18.74
N ARG A 172 -29.31 -18.82 -17.58
CA ARG A 172 -30.51 -18.01 -17.35
C ARG A 172 -30.19 -16.52 -17.42
N ILE A 173 -31.10 -15.74 -18.00
CA ILE A 173 -30.96 -14.29 -18.10
C ILE A 173 -31.10 -13.66 -16.71
N ALA A 174 -30.10 -12.86 -16.35
CA ALA A 174 -30.05 -12.11 -15.11
C ALA A 174 -30.30 -10.60 -15.33
N GLY A 175 -30.11 -10.10 -16.55
CA GLY A 175 -30.40 -8.72 -16.91
C GLY A 175 -30.47 -8.46 -18.42
N VAL A 176 -31.31 -7.49 -18.79
CA VAL A 176 -31.64 -7.11 -20.17
C VAL A 176 -31.58 -5.59 -20.34
N CYS A 177 -31.43 -5.15 -21.58
CA CYS A 177 -31.48 -3.74 -21.96
C CYS A 177 -32.23 -3.53 -23.27
N ASN A 178 -32.71 -2.32 -23.49
CA ASN A 178 -33.32 -1.90 -24.77
C ASN A 178 -32.30 -1.71 -25.89
N LEU A 179 -32.75 -1.59 -27.15
CA LEU A 179 -31.85 -1.39 -28.31
C LEU A 179 -30.92 -0.21 -28.16
N THR A 180 -31.43 0.89 -27.65
CA THR A 180 -30.64 2.10 -27.48
C THR A 180 -29.61 1.97 -26.35
N LYS A 181 -29.63 0.85 -25.60
CA LYS A 181 -28.78 0.59 -24.43
C LYS A 181 -28.84 1.76 -23.45
N LYS A 182 -30.05 2.25 -23.19
CA LYS A 182 -30.34 3.31 -22.21
C LYS A 182 -31.14 2.82 -21.04
N ILE A 183 -32.03 1.84 -21.24
CA ILE A 183 -32.84 1.27 -20.17
C ILE A 183 -32.29 -0.12 -19.88
N PHE A 184 -31.88 -0.33 -18.64
CA PHE A 184 -31.29 -1.57 -18.14
C PHE A 184 -32.10 -2.12 -16.98
N GLY A 185 -32.29 -3.42 -16.95
CA GLY A 185 -32.92 -4.13 -15.85
C GLY A 185 -32.07 -5.32 -15.44
N MET A 186 -31.83 -5.49 -14.14
CA MET A 186 -31.08 -6.63 -13.62
C MET A 186 -31.64 -7.16 -12.30
N MET A 187 -31.56 -8.48 -12.12
CA MET A 187 -31.98 -9.16 -10.90
C MET A 187 -30.95 -9.16 -9.76
N PRO A 188 -29.65 -9.33 -10.04
CA PRO A 188 -28.64 -9.19 -8.99
C PRO A 188 -28.53 -7.74 -8.49
N HIS A 189 -28.07 -7.57 -7.25
CA HIS A 189 -27.85 -6.29 -6.59
C HIS A 189 -26.40 -5.83 -6.75
N PRO A 190 -26.08 -4.90 -7.67
CA PRO A 190 -24.72 -4.39 -7.85
C PRO A 190 -24.22 -3.65 -6.59
N GLU A 191 -25.11 -3.06 -5.81
CA GLU A 191 -24.81 -2.31 -4.59
C GLU A 191 -24.36 -3.20 -3.42
N ARG A 192 -24.63 -4.51 -3.47
CA ARG A 192 -24.36 -5.45 -2.37
C ARG A 192 -23.02 -6.17 -2.45
N ASN A 193 -22.25 -5.99 -3.53
CA ASN A 193 -20.81 -6.26 -3.65
C ASN A 193 -20.43 -6.39 -5.13
N ASN A 194 -19.53 -5.51 -5.60
CA ASN A 194 -18.31 -5.81 -6.38
C ASN A 194 -17.77 -4.51 -7.02
N TYR A 195 -16.54 -4.08 -6.66
CA TYR A 195 -15.85 -2.97 -7.35
C TYR A 195 -15.63 -3.30 -8.83
N ASP A 196 -15.36 -4.57 -9.16
CA ASP A 196 -15.07 -5.02 -10.52
C ASP A 196 -16.28 -4.81 -11.45
N PHE A 197 -17.49 -5.07 -10.95
CA PHE A 197 -18.70 -4.86 -11.73
C PHE A 197 -19.10 -3.39 -11.84
N LYS A 198 -18.71 -2.55 -10.88
CA LYS A 198 -19.03 -1.11 -10.90
C LYS A 198 -18.49 -0.43 -12.14
N HIS A 199 -17.25 -0.74 -12.55
CA HIS A 199 -16.68 -0.20 -13.79
C HIS A 199 -17.54 -0.58 -15.01
N LEU A 200 -17.86 -1.87 -15.14
CA LEU A 200 -18.64 -2.39 -16.27
C LEU A 200 -20.04 -1.78 -16.32
N LEU A 201 -20.73 -1.69 -15.17
CA LEU A 201 -22.07 -1.12 -15.11
C LEU A 201 -22.06 0.37 -15.50
N PHE A 202 -21.06 1.13 -15.09
CA PHE A 202 -20.95 2.53 -15.48
C PHE A 202 -20.58 2.71 -16.96
N GLU A 203 -19.71 1.85 -17.53
CA GLU A 203 -19.42 1.80 -18.97
C GLU A 203 -20.67 1.52 -19.80
N MET A 204 -21.65 0.80 -19.24
CA MET A 204 -22.94 0.55 -19.89
C MET A 204 -23.90 1.73 -19.79
N LEU A 205 -23.93 2.40 -18.63
CA LEU A 205 -24.91 3.45 -18.32
C LEU A 205 -24.56 4.82 -18.91
N PHE A 206 -23.28 5.16 -19.01
CA PHE A 206 -22.81 6.46 -19.46
C PHE A 206 -22.10 6.38 -20.81
N ASP A 207 -22.20 7.45 -21.61
CA ASP A 207 -21.41 7.58 -22.83
C ASP A 207 -19.93 7.75 -22.48
N ASN A 208 -19.07 6.96 -23.12
CA ASN A 208 -17.62 6.96 -22.94
C ASN A 208 -16.97 8.31 -23.23
N ASN A 209 -17.62 9.17 -24.03
CA ASN A 209 -17.11 10.48 -24.40
C ASN A 209 -17.51 11.60 -23.44
N LEU A 210 -18.40 11.35 -22.47
CA LEU A 210 -18.76 12.36 -21.48
C LEU A 210 -17.54 12.64 -20.58
N PRO A 211 -17.07 13.90 -20.49
CA PRO A 211 -15.91 14.26 -19.66
C PRO A 211 -16.03 13.78 -18.21
N ILE A 212 -17.25 13.72 -17.70
CA ILE A 212 -17.53 13.30 -16.32
C ILE A 212 -17.40 11.77 -16.15
N TYR A 213 -17.76 10.98 -17.17
CA TYR A 213 -17.51 9.53 -17.16
C TYR A 213 -16.01 9.24 -17.22
N LEU A 214 -15.24 9.98 -18.02
CA LEU A 214 -13.78 9.87 -18.07
C LEU A 214 -13.14 10.18 -16.70
N ASN A 215 -13.63 11.19 -15.99
CA ASN A 215 -13.18 11.50 -14.63
C ASN A 215 -13.54 10.40 -13.63
N PHE A 216 -14.75 9.84 -13.70
CA PHE A 216 -15.15 8.69 -12.87
C PHE A 216 -14.27 7.47 -13.11
N LYS A 217 -14.05 7.14 -14.39
CA LYS A 217 -13.19 6.02 -14.78
C LYS A 217 -11.77 6.20 -14.24
N THR A 218 -11.26 7.43 -14.29
CA THR A 218 -9.95 7.78 -13.73
C THR A 218 -9.95 7.59 -12.20
N GLN A 219 -10.91 8.16 -11.47
CA GLN A 219 -11.05 7.99 -10.02
C GLN A 219 -11.11 6.50 -9.62
N LEU A 220 -11.93 5.68 -10.30
CA LEU A 220 -12.02 4.25 -10.02
C LEU A 220 -10.70 3.52 -10.23
N TYR A 221 -9.93 3.91 -11.26
CA TYR A 221 -8.63 3.30 -11.52
C TYR A 221 -7.66 3.62 -10.38
N PHE A 222 -7.61 4.87 -9.93
CA PHE A 222 -6.87 5.25 -8.73
C PHE A 222 -7.34 4.49 -7.48
N ASP A 223 -8.65 4.43 -7.22
CA ASP A 223 -9.22 3.69 -6.08
C ASP A 223 -8.77 2.23 -6.06
N LYS A 224 -8.77 1.58 -7.24
CA LYS A 224 -8.32 0.19 -7.37
C LYS A 224 -6.83 0.07 -7.06
N VAL A 225 -5.99 0.87 -7.72
CA VAL A 225 -4.52 0.80 -7.58
C VAL A 225 -4.10 1.11 -6.13
N ILE A 226 -4.66 2.17 -5.54
CA ILE A 226 -4.39 2.56 -4.14
C ILE A 226 -4.81 1.44 -3.19
N LYS A 227 -6.01 0.86 -3.38
CA LYS A 227 -6.50 -0.21 -2.52
C LYS A 227 -5.66 -1.47 -2.62
N ASP A 228 -5.27 -1.87 -3.82
CA ASP A 228 -4.44 -3.07 -4.04
C ASP A 228 -3.06 -2.88 -3.40
N LEU A 229 -2.48 -1.68 -3.53
CA LEU A 229 -1.22 -1.31 -2.90
C LEU A 229 -1.30 -1.31 -1.37
N MET A 230 -2.26 -0.59 -0.78
CA MET A 230 -2.47 -0.51 0.67
C MET A 230 -2.83 -1.87 1.29
N PHE A 231 -3.39 -2.81 0.51
CA PHE A 231 -3.69 -4.16 0.97
C PHE A 231 -2.50 -5.12 0.92
N SER A 232 -1.40 -4.76 0.25
CA SER A 232 -0.18 -5.58 0.22
C SER A 232 0.35 -5.83 1.64
N GLU A 233 0.97 -7.00 1.87
CA GLU A 233 1.55 -7.32 3.18
C GLU A 233 2.72 -6.40 3.50
N HIS A 234 3.54 -6.11 2.48
CA HIS A 234 4.72 -5.27 2.58
C HIS A 234 4.42 -3.85 3.10
N ILE A 235 3.25 -3.29 2.76
CA ILE A 235 2.84 -1.97 3.27
C ILE A 235 2.01 -2.07 4.55
N SER A 236 1.04 -3.00 4.60
CA SER A 236 0.07 -3.02 5.71
C SER A 236 0.54 -3.73 6.97
N TYR A 237 1.52 -4.64 6.87
CA TYR A 237 1.90 -5.58 7.94
C TYR A 237 0.68 -6.28 8.57
N LYS A 238 -0.43 -6.43 7.82
CA LYS A 238 -1.74 -6.84 8.35
C LYS A 238 -1.71 -8.17 9.11
N THR A 239 -0.74 -9.04 8.83
CA THR A 239 -0.59 -10.34 9.47
C THR A 239 0.21 -10.26 10.77
N THR A 240 1.22 -9.38 10.83
CA THR A 240 2.24 -9.36 11.89
C THR A 240 2.11 -8.18 12.85
N ARG A 241 1.52 -7.06 12.42
CA ARG A 241 1.40 -5.81 13.19
C ARG A 241 0.85 -5.99 14.60
N LYS A 242 -0.14 -6.87 14.78
CA LYS A 242 -0.72 -7.18 16.10
C LYS A 242 0.28 -7.77 17.10
N TYR A 243 1.30 -8.49 16.64
CA TYR A 243 2.34 -9.06 17.49
C TYR A 243 3.44 -8.04 17.77
N LEU A 244 3.82 -7.24 16.75
CA LEU A 244 4.86 -6.22 16.87
C LEU A 244 4.56 -5.20 17.97
N LYS A 245 3.28 -4.94 18.26
CA LYS A 245 2.83 -4.09 19.38
C LYS A 245 3.30 -4.55 20.77
N ASN A 246 3.71 -5.81 20.91
CA ASN A 246 4.19 -6.35 22.20
C ASN A 246 5.67 -6.06 22.47
N LEU A 247 6.42 -5.56 21.47
CA LEU A 247 7.84 -5.29 21.63
C LEU A 247 8.07 -4.15 22.63
N HIS A 248 9.09 -4.29 23.48
CA HIS A 248 9.57 -3.20 24.32
C HIS A 248 10.25 -2.16 23.44
N THR A 249 9.76 -0.93 23.42
CA THR A 249 10.20 0.11 22.47
C THR A 249 10.59 1.43 23.13
N GLU A 250 10.49 1.52 24.45
CA GLU A 250 10.67 2.77 25.20
C GLU A 250 11.77 2.63 26.25
N GLU A 251 12.70 3.56 26.26
CA GLU A 251 13.63 3.82 27.38
C GLU A 251 13.97 5.33 27.38
N PRO A 252 14.50 5.90 28.49
CA PRO A 252 14.77 7.34 28.58
C PRO A 252 15.73 7.91 27.53
N TRP A 253 16.55 7.06 26.91
CA TRP A 253 17.50 7.44 25.86
C TRP A 253 16.96 7.20 24.44
N VAL A 254 15.76 6.64 24.28
CA VAL A 254 15.12 6.51 22.96
C VAL A 254 14.48 7.84 22.59
N VAL A 255 15.03 8.49 21.58
CA VAL A 255 14.49 9.75 21.03
C VAL A 255 13.36 9.46 20.04
N GLN A 256 13.48 8.36 19.28
CA GLN A 256 12.47 7.88 18.35
C GLN A 256 12.47 6.36 18.32
N GLY A 257 11.36 5.73 18.73
CA GLY A 257 11.12 4.31 18.56
C GLY A 257 10.53 3.99 17.18
N PRO A 258 9.92 2.80 16.98
CA PRO A 258 9.28 2.45 15.72
C PRO A 258 8.18 3.46 15.31
N GLY A 259 8.13 3.82 14.02
CA GLY A 259 7.10 4.72 13.45
C GLY A 259 7.64 5.78 12.47
N GLU A 260 8.95 6.00 12.46
CA GLU A 260 9.67 6.87 11.51
C GLU A 260 10.65 6.03 10.67
N ASN A 261 11.36 6.69 9.75
CA ASN A 261 12.32 6.05 8.86
C ASN A 261 13.51 5.38 9.59
N ALA A 262 13.85 5.77 10.81
CA ALA A 262 14.83 5.04 11.60
C ALA A 262 14.59 5.23 13.10
N GLY A 263 15.04 4.25 13.88
CA GLY A 263 15.09 4.40 15.34
C GLY A 263 16.22 5.35 15.72
N ILE A 264 15.99 6.24 16.69
CA ILE A 264 16.99 7.21 17.14
C ILE A 264 17.21 7.06 18.64
N VAL A 265 18.48 6.95 19.03
CA VAL A 265 18.90 6.92 20.44
C VAL A 265 19.90 8.02 20.76
N ASP A 266 19.77 8.60 21.96
CA ASP A 266 20.69 9.57 22.53
C ASP A 266 22.01 8.89 22.94
N ILE A 267 23.13 9.46 22.53
CA ILE A 267 24.48 8.94 22.83
C ILE A 267 25.30 9.87 23.73
N GLY A 268 24.71 10.97 24.21
CA GLY A 268 25.33 11.93 25.11
C GLY A 268 25.69 13.25 24.44
N LYS A 269 26.64 13.95 25.06
CA LYS A 269 27.02 15.32 24.71
C LYS A 269 28.52 15.42 24.44
N SER A 270 28.87 16.28 23.51
CA SER A 270 30.25 16.75 23.33
C SER A 270 30.68 17.66 24.49
N ASP A 271 31.97 17.96 24.55
CA ASP A 271 32.56 18.86 25.56
C ASP A 271 31.96 20.29 25.52
N ASP A 272 31.47 20.73 24.35
CA ASP A 272 30.79 22.03 24.17
C ASP A 272 29.29 22.01 24.51
N GLY A 273 28.75 20.86 24.95
CA GLY A 273 27.36 20.68 25.34
C GLY A 273 26.40 20.32 24.21
N THR A 274 26.88 20.15 22.97
CA THR A 274 26.05 19.70 21.84
C THR A 274 25.60 18.25 22.05
N GLU A 275 24.28 18.01 21.99
CA GLU A 275 23.68 16.68 22.11
C GLU A 275 23.72 15.92 20.78
N TYR A 276 24.18 14.67 20.82
CA TYR A 276 24.26 13.79 19.66
C TYR A 276 23.39 12.55 19.82
N CYS A 277 22.91 12.04 18.69
CA CYS A 277 22.12 10.83 18.60
C CYS A 277 22.64 9.94 17.47
N ILE A 278 22.30 8.65 17.55
CA ILE A 278 22.50 7.69 16.47
C ILE A 278 21.14 7.27 15.94
N ALA A 279 20.95 7.43 14.62
CA ALA A 279 19.89 6.78 13.87
C ALA A 279 20.35 5.39 13.45
N ILE A 280 19.50 4.37 13.58
CA ILE A 280 19.81 2.99 13.20
C ILE A 280 18.56 2.29 12.64
N ARG A 281 18.74 1.53 11.56
CA ARG A 281 17.69 0.69 10.96
C ARG A 281 18.31 -0.52 10.28
N ILE A 282 17.50 -1.55 10.07
CA ILE A 282 17.82 -2.71 9.25
C ILE A 282 16.65 -3.03 8.32
N GLU A 283 16.95 -3.34 7.06
CA GLU A 283 15.98 -3.70 6.02
C GLU A 283 16.40 -4.98 5.29
N SER A 284 15.53 -5.49 4.41
CA SER A 284 15.83 -6.62 3.54
C SER A 284 15.38 -6.41 2.10
N HIS A 285 16.13 -7.02 1.17
CA HIS A 285 15.89 -6.93 -0.27
C HIS A 285 15.95 -8.32 -0.93
N ASN A 286 15.25 -9.28 -0.32
CA ASN A 286 15.34 -10.72 -0.63
C ASN A 286 14.86 -11.06 -2.05
N HIS A 287 13.60 -10.75 -2.36
CA HIS A 287 13.00 -11.09 -3.66
C HIS A 287 13.67 -10.38 -4.85
N PRO A 288 14.00 -9.07 -4.78
CA PRO A 288 14.77 -8.43 -5.84
C PRO A 288 16.14 -9.09 -6.07
N THR A 289 16.86 -9.44 -5.00
CA THR A 289 18.17 -10.12 -5.12
C THR A 289 18.05 -11.49 -5.79
N PHE A 290 16.96 -12.22 -5.57
CA PHE A 290 16.76 -13.49 -6.27
C PHE A 290 16.58 -13.32 -7.79
N ILE A 291 15.98 -12.20 -8.22
CA ILE A 291 15.72 -11.91 -9.64
C ILE A 291 16.96 -11.32 -10.32
N ASP A 292 17.56 -10.29 -9.71
CA ASP A 292 18.82 -9.68 -10.11
C ASP A 292 19.68 -9.46 -8.85
N PRO A 293 20.70 -10.29 -8.60
CA PRO A 293 21.45 -10.26 -7.35
C PRO A 293 22.28 -8.99 -7.18
N PHE A 294 22.80 -8.42 -8.26
CA PHE A 294 23.62 -7.20 -8.16
C PHE A 294 22.73 -6.01 -7.84
N GLU A 295 21.75 -5.74 -8.69
CA GLU A 295 20.89 -4.57 -8.53
C GLU A 295 20.02 -4.69 -7.27
N GLY A 296 19.47 -5.87 -7.02
CA GLY A 296 18.64 -6.12 -5.84
C GLY A 296 19.39 -5.87 -4.52
N ALA A 297 20.66 -6.29 -4.43
CA ALA A 297 21.46 -6.05 -3.23
C ALA A 297 21.95 -4.60 -3.15
N ALA A 298 22.33 -3.99 -4.27
CA ALA A 298 22.77 -2.60 -4.36
C ALA A 298 21.66 -1.62 -3.94
N THR A 299 20.45 -1.76 -4.48
CA THR A 299 19.30 -0.92 -4.10
C THR A 299 18.85 -1.16 -2.66
N GLY A 300 19.11 -2.36 -2.11
CA GLY A 300 18.91 -2.64 -0.69
C GLY A 300 19.82 -1.80 0.21
N VAL A 301 21.08 -1.56 -0.20
CA VAL A 301 21.97 -0.61 0.48
C VAL A 301 21.50 0.83 0.29
N GLY A 302 21.06 1.22 -0.90
CA GLY A 302 20.49 2.55 -1.16
C GLY A 302 19.29 2.87 -0.28
N GLY A 303 18.31 1.96 -0.24
CA GLY A 303 17.11 2.08 0.60
C GLY A 303 17.43 2.35 2.07
N ILE A 304 18.25 1.50 2.67
CA ILE A 304 18.60 1.65 4.09
C ILE A 304 19.41 2.93 4.36
N LEU A 305 20.27 3.37 3.43
CA LEU A 305 20.98 4.64 3.58
C LEU A 305 20.01 5.82 3.55
N ARG A 306 19.04 5.82 2.63
CA ARG A 306 17.98 6.86 2.57
C ARG A 306 17.20 6.94 3.85
N ASP A 307 16.83 5.82 4.45
CA ASP A 307 16.14 5.82 5.74
C ASP A 307 16.93 6.57 6.82
N ILE A 308 18.26 6.40 6.86
CA ILE A 308 19.12 7.07 7.83
C ILE A 308 19.22 8.56 7.56
N PHE A 309 19.58 8.99 6.33
CA PHE A 309 19.78 10.41 6.05
C PHE A 309 18.48 11.21 5.89
N THR A 310 17.34 10.54 5.71
CA THR A 310 16.01 11.14 5.83
C THR A 310 15.75 11.68 7.25
N MET A 311 16.34 11.06 8.28
CA MET A 311 16.29 11.58 9.64
C MET A 311 17.24 12.76 9.89
N GLY A 312 17.95 13.23 8.85
CA GLY A 312 19.05 14.20 8.96
C GLY A 312 20.36 13.60 9.46
N ALA A 313 20.41 12.27 9.66
CA ALA A 313 21.60 11.60 10.17
C ALA A 313 22.58 11.26 9.06
N ARG A 314 23.86 11.59 9.27
CA ARG A 314 24.92 11.24 8.32
C ARG A 314 25.28 9.75 8.51
N PRO A 315 25.12 8.89 7.50
CA PRO A 315 25.51 7.49 7.61
C PRO A 315 27.01 7.36 7.91
N ILE A 316 27.35 6.52 8.89
CA ILE A 316 28.73 6.27 9.34
C ILE A 316 29.13 4.80 9.24
N GLY A 317 28.20 3.92 8.89
CA GLY A 317 28.50 2.53 8.62
C GLY A 317 27.30 1.74 8.12
N ILE A 318 27.58 0.65 7.41
CA ILE A 318 26.61 -0.38 7.03
C ILE A 318 27.09 -1.75 7.48
N MET A 319 26.15 -2.69 7.62
CA MET A 319 26.43 -4.09 7.92
C MET A 319 25.50 -5.01 7.13
N ASP A 320 26.03 -6.11 6.58
CA ASP A 320 25.27 -7.05 5.76
C ASP A 320 25.13 -8.44 6.42
N PHE A 321 23.90 -8.94 6.49
CA PHE A 321 23.57 -10.26 7.02
C PHE A 321 22.97 -11.13 5.92
N LEU A 322 23.83 -11.97 5.35
CA LEU A 322 23.60 -12.73 4.14
C LEU A 322 23.21 -14.17 4.46
N ARG A 323 22.17 -14.69 3.80
CA ARG A 323 21.79 -16.11 3.86
C ARG A 323 21.58 -16.63 2.45
N PHE A 324 22.39 -17.60 2.06
CA PHE A 324 22.38 -18.13 0.70
C PHE A 324 22.29 -19.66 0.71
N GLY A 325 21.85 -20.20 -0.42
CA GLY A 325 21.79 -21.64 -0.63
C GLY A 325 23.16 -22.30 -0.70
N THR A 326 23.16 -23.62 -0.79
CA THR A 326 24.37 -24.45 -0.86
C THR A 326 24.67 -24.95 -2.28
N ASP A 327 23.82 -24.63 -3.25
CA ASP A 327 24.01 -25.03 -4.65
C ASP A 327 24.87 -24.02 -5.45
N GLN A 328 25.26 -24.41 -6.66
CA GLN A 328 26.11 -23.57 -7.52
C GLN A 328 25.42 -22.25 -7.90
N ASN A 329 24.12 -22.28 -8.16
CA ASN A 329 23.35 -21.07 -8.46
C ASN A 329 23.42 -20.06 -7.31
N SER A 330 23.30 -20.53 -6.07
CA SER A 330 23.39 -19.69 -4.88
C SER A 330 24.77 -19.10 -4.67
N ALA A 331 25.83 -19.82 -5.04
CA ALA A 331 27.19 -19.28 -5.03
C ALA A 331 27.34 -18.10 -6.02
N ASP A 332 26.78 -18.25 -7.23
CA ASP A 332 26.80 -17.19 -8.25
C ASP A 332 25.96 -15.97 -7.84
N LEU A 333 24.79 -16.20 -7.20
CA LEU A 333 23.96 -15.13 -6.63
C LEU A 333 24.69 -14.38 -5.51
N LEU A 334 25.36 -15.11 -4.62
CA LEU A 334 26.11 -14.54 -3.50
C LEU A 334 27.23 -13.62 -3.97
N GLU A 335 28.03 -14.06 -4.95
CA GLU A 335 29.14 -13.26 -5.46
C GLU A 335 28.65 -11.93 -6.04
N LYS A 336 27.60 -11.97 -6.85
CA LYS A 336 26.99 -10.77 -7.45
C LYS A 336 26.32 -9.86 -6.44
N ALA A 337 25.67 -10.43 -5.41
CA ALA A 337 25.05 -9.64 -4.34
C ALA A 337 26.10 -8.87 -3.55
N ILE A 338 27.24 -9.50 -3.25
CA ILE A 338 28.37 -8.84 -2.59
C ILE A 338 28.96 -7.74 -3.48
N ASP A 339 29.06 -7.96 -4.80
CA ASP A 339 29.48 -6.91 -5.73
C ASP A 339 28.53 -5.72 -5.72
N GLY A 340 27.22 -5.95 -5.66
CA GLY A 340 26.21 -4.89 -5.54
C GLY A 340 26.33 -4.10 -4.24
N ILE A 341 26.47 -4.79 -3.10
CA ILE A 341 26.66 -4.17 -1.78
C ILE A 341 27.95 -3.34 -1.75
N SER A 342 29.05 -3.93 -2.23
CA SER A 342 30.36 -3.29 -2.32
C SER A 342 30.31 -2.05 -3.20
N TYR A 343 29.75 -2.17 -4.41
CA TYR A 343 29.61 -1.08 -5.35
C TYR A 343 28.89 0.11 -4.73
N TYR A 344 27.71 -0.12 -4.13
CA TYR A 344 26.90 0.97 -3.61
C TYR A 344 27.57 1.63 -2.38
N GLY A 345 27.99 0.84 -1.39
CA GLY A 345 28.63 1.36 -0.17
C GLY A 345 29.92 2.13 -0.46
N ASN A 346 30.78 1.58 -1.32
CA ASN A 346 32.03 2.23 -1.70
C ASN A 346 31.80 3.52 -2.50
N CYS A 347 30.82 3.56 -3.41
CA CYS A 347 30.52 4.76 -4.21
C CYS A 347 29.93 5.89 -3.37
N VAL A 348 29.00 5.60 -2.46
CA VAL A 348 28.45 6.61 -1.53
C VAL A 348 29.50 7.04 -0.49
N GLY A 349 30.49 6.18 -0.23
CA GLY A 349 31.53 6.41 0.77
C GLY A 349 31.01 6.15 2.18
N VAL A 350 30.28 5.04 2.37
CA VAL A 350 29.85 4.57 3.69
C VAL A 350 30.49 3.21 3.94
N PRO A 351 31.32 3.06 4.98
CA PRO A 351 32.09 1.84 5.18
C PRO A 351 31.19 0.67 5.59
N ASN A 352 31.50 -0.53 5.11
CA ASN A 352 30.95 -1.74 5.70
C ASN A 352 31.78 -2.14 6.94
N ILE A 353 31.15 -2.14 8.10
CA ILE A 353 31.82 -2.28 9.40
C ILE A 353 31.65 -3.67 10.00
N GLY A 354 30.81 -4.53 9.41
CA GLY A 354 30.53 -5.85 9.96
C GLY A 354 29.40 -6.58 9.23
N GLY A 355 29.16 -7.82 9.63
CA GLY A 355 28.14 -8.65 8.98
C GLY A 355 28.37 -10.13 9.20
N ASN A 356 27.54 -10.97 8.58
CA ASN A 356 27.81 -12.40 8.51
C ASN A 356 27.15 -13.10 7.31
N LEU A 357 27.74 -14.22 6.93
CA LEU A 357 27.18 -15.16 5.96
C LEU A 357 26.89 -16.50 6.64
N LYS A 358 25.69 -17.03 6.41
CA LYS A 358 25.38 -18.44 6.66
C LYS A 358 24.81 -19.09 5.41
N LEU A 359 25.12 -20.38 5.23
CA LEU A 359 24.61 -21.19 4.13
C LEU A 359 23.64 -22.25 4.62
N HIS A 360 22.56 -22.47 3.89
CA HIS A 360 21.61 -23.56 4.14
C HIS A 360 20.78 -23.83 2.88
N SER A 361 20.45 -25.09 2.60
CA SER A 361 19.71 -25.48 1.39
C SER A 361 18.33 -24.82 1.26
N SER A 362 17.69 -24.46 2.38
CA SER A 362 16.39 -23.76 2.36
C SER A 362 16.45 -22.34 1.75
N PHE A 363 17.64 -21.78 1.53
CA PHE A 363 17.83 -20.48 0.89
C PHE A 363 18.14 -20.59 -0.62
N ASN A 364 18.17 -21.79 -1.21
CA ASN A 364 18.50 -21.99 -2.64
C ASN A 364 17.63 -21.17 -3.59
N TYR A 365 16.36 -20.97 -3.24
CA TYR A 365 15.38 -20.22 -4.05
C TYR A 365 14.94 -18.90 -3.42
N ASN A 366 15.43 -18.59 -2.23
CA ASN A 366 15.03 -17.44 -1.43
C ASN A 366 16.25 -16.95 -0.64
N PRO A 367 17.27 -16.38 -1.32
CA PRO A 367 18.40 -15.76 -0.64
C PRO A 367 17.91 -14.58 0.22
N LEU A 368 18.57 -14.37 1.35
CA LEU A 368 18.29 -13.23 2.22
C LEU A 368 19.45 -12.25 2.19
N VAL A 369 19.14 -11.01 1.85
CA VAL A 369 20.07 -9.87 1.91
C VAL A 369 19.45 -8.87 2.86
N ASN A 370 20.01 -8.80 4.07
CA ASN A 370 19.61 -7.84 5.07
C ASN A 370 20.73 -6.83 5.26
N VAL A 371 20.43 -5.54 5.22
CA VAL A 371 21.42 -4.48 5.40
C VAL A 371 20.98 -3.60 6.55
N CYS A 372 21.86 -3.45 7.53
CA CYS A 372 21.72 -2.50 8.63
C CYS A 372 22.56 -1.26 8.31
N ALA A 373 22.06 -0.08 8.63
CA ALA A 373 22.83 1.15 8.56
C ALA A 373 22.67 1.95 9.84
N LEU A 374 23.69 2.74 10.15
CA LEU A 374 23.67 3.69 11.25
C LEU A 374 24.23 5.03 10.80
N GLY A 375 23.70 6.11 11.39
CA GLY A 375 24.15 7.46 11.14
C GLY A 375 24.13 8.33 12.39
N ILE A 376 24.97 9.35 12.40
CA ILE A 376 25.09 10.30 13.50
C ILE A 376 24.37 11.61 13.17
N VAL A 377 23.69 12.19 14.17
CA VAL A 377 22.94 13.44 14.02
C VAL A 377 23.01 14.26 15.30
N LYS A 378 23.02 15.59 15.18
CA LYS A 378 22.78 16.48 16.33
C LYS A 378 21.32 16.38 16.72
N LYS A 379 21.02 16.23 18.02
CA LYS A 379 19.66 16.01 18.51
C LYS A 379 18.66 17.08 18.05
N ASN A 380 19.11 18.33 17.96
CA ASN A 380 18.28 19.46 17.54
C ASN A 380 18.19 19.66 16.01
N ASN A 381 18.83 18.79 15.23
CA ASN A 381 18.82 18.78 13.76
C ASN A 381 18.06 17.57 13.19
N ILE A 382 17.54 16.69 14.04
CA ILE A 382 16.70 15.55 13.62
C ILE A 382 15.52 16.09 12.81
N ILE A 383 15.32 15.50 11.64
CA ILE A 383 14.13 15.74 10.81
C ILE A 383 13.24 14.51 10.87
N TYR A 384 11.94 14.73 10.95
CA TYR A 384 10.91 13.69 11.00
C TYR A 384 10.09 13.73 9.72
N GLY A 385 9.46 12.62 9.34
CA GLY A 385 8.60 12.56 8.16
C GLY A 385 7.23 13.15 8.40
N ASN A 386 7.11 14.47 8.64
CA ASN A 386 5.83 15.14 8.86
C ASN A 386 5.68 16.49 8.12
N ALA A 387 4.43 16.86 7.84
CA ALA A 387 4.05 18.18 7.41
C ALA A 387 3.35 18.92 8.56
N LEU A 388 3.75 20.16 8.85
CA LEU A 388 3.29 20.85 10.07
C LEU A 388 2.39 22.05 9.80
N LYS A 389 2.46 22.65 8.61
CA LYS A 389 1.75 23.90 8.29
C LYS A 389 0.90 23.76 7.03
N GLU A 390 -0.08 24.64 6.90
CA GLU A 390 -0.82 24.82 5.65
C GLU A 390 0.06 25.50 4.60
N ASN A 391 -0.14 25.16 3.32
CA ASN A 391 0.64 25.67 2.19
C ASN A 391 2.15 25.38 2.25
N SER A 392 2.59 24.42 3.06
CA SER A 392 3.95 23.88 2.96
C SER A 392 4.12 23.21 1.60
N CYS A 393 5.25 23.49 0.95
CA CYS A 393 5.60 22.95 -0.35
C CYS A 393 5.99 21.47 -0.23
N LEU A 394 5.45 20.65 -1.13
CA LEU A 394 5.87 19.27 -1.31
C LEU A 394 6.88 19.25 -2.46
N VAL A 395 8.15 19.05 -2.13
CA VAL A 395 9.27 19.13 -3.08
C VAL A 395 9.81 17.73 -3.34
N TYR A 396 9.71 17.31 -4.59
CA TYR A 396 10.33 16.09 -5.11
C TYR A 396 11.80 16.38 -5.44
N VAL A 397 12.72 15.50 -5.07
CA VAL A 397 14.13 15.58 -5.47
C VAL A 397 14.68 14.19 -5.79
N GLY A 398 15.62 14.12 -6.73
CA GLY A 398 16.32 12.90 -7.10
C GLY A 398 15.97 12.38 -8.49
N SER A 399 15.96 11.05 -8.65
CA SER A 399 15.84 10.41 -9.96
C SER A 399 14.47 10.68 -10.62
N LYS A 400 14.38 10.55 -11.94
CA LYS A 400 13.08 10.67 -12.65
C LYS A 400 12.24 9.42 -12.42
N THR A 401 10.94 9.60 -12.24
CA THR A 401 9.98 8.51 -12.06
C THR A 401 9.82 7.71 -13.36
N GLY A 402 9.95 6.39 -13.26
CA GLY A 402 9.77 5.40 -14.34
C GLY A 402 8.84 4.25 -13.91
N ASN A 403 8.75 3.19 -14.71
CA ASN A 403 7.90 2.03 -14.40
C ASN A 403 8.59 0.99 -13.50
N GLU A 404 9.79 1.27 -13.00
CA GLU A 404 10.53 0.32 -12.16
C GLU A 404 9.77 0.06 -10.84
N GLY A 405 9.72 -1.20 -10.42
CA GLY A 405 9.08 -1.62 -9.18
C GLY A 405 7.56 -1.37 -9.10
N ILE A 406 6.87 -1.05 -10.20
CA ILE A 406 5.39 -1.00 -10.17
C ILE A 406 4.86 -2.39 -9.83
N ASN A 407 4.09 -2.48 -8.73
CA ASN A 407 3.64 -3.73 -8.08
C ASN A 407 4.75 -4.51 -7.33
N GLY A 408 5.91 -3.92 -7.07
CA GLY A 408 7.01 -4.52 -6.30
C GLY A 408 6.56 -4.96 -4.91
N ALA A 409 5.91 -4.06 -4.16
CA ALA A 409 5.30 -4.38 -2.86
C ALA A 409 4.30 -5.56 -2.91
N ALA A 410 3.51 -5.66 -3.98
CA ALA A 410 2.56 -6.75 -4.17
C ALA A 410 3.27 -8.07 -4.54
N MET A 411 4.33 -8.00 -5.34
CA MET A 411 5.17 -9.16 -5.68
C MET A 411 5.91 -9.71 -4.46
N ALA A 412 6.46 -8.85 -3.61
CA ALA A 412 7.07 -9.24 -2.34
C ALA A 412 6.06 -9.79 -1.31
N SER A 413 4.76 -9.76 -1.62
CA SER A 413 3.68 -10.28 -0.79
C SER A 413 3.06 -11.58 -1.32
N ASN A 414 3.63 -12.18 -2.39
CA ASN A 414 3.09 -13.38 -3.05
C ASN A 414 4.13 -14.50 -3.13
N ASN A 415 3.69 -15.75 -3.03
CA ASN A 415 4.55 -16.92 -3.25
C ASN A 415 4.93 -17.04 -4.72
N PHE A 416 6.20 -17.38 -4.99
CA PHE A 416 6.64 -17.73 -6.35
C PHE A 416 6.13 -19.15 -6.69
N ASN A 417 5.22 -19.23 -7.68
CA ASN A 417 4.63 -20.49 -8.12
C ASN A 417 5.50 -21.27 -9.10
N ASP A 418 6.38 -20.60 -9.86
CA ASP A 418 7.25 -21.21 -10.86
C ASP A 418 8.69 -20.71 -10.71
N ASN A 419 9.67 -21.61 -10.81
CA ASN A 419 11.12 -21.32 -10.76
C ASN A 419 11.64 -20.52 -11.98
N LYS A 420 10.78 -19.90 -12.78
CA LYS A 420 11.16 -19.20 -14.01
C LYS A 420 11.11 -17.69 -13.80
N ILE A 421 12.29 -17.10 -13.69
CA ILE A 421 12.49 -15.65 -13.83
C ILE A 421 12.17 -15.27 -15.28
N THR A 422 11.15 -14.45 -15.51
CA THR A 422 10.79 -13.95 -16.83
C THR A 422 11.55 -12.65 -17.15
N ASP A 423 11.68 -12.31 -18.44
CA ASP A 423 12.31 -11.04 -18.84
C ASP A 423 11.52 -9.82 -18.33
N GLU A 424 10.20 -9.95 -18.20
CA GLU A 424 9.33 -8.94 -17.59
C GLU A 424 9.70 -8.70 -16.11
N LEU A 425 9.92 -9.77 -15.33
CA LEU A 425 10.34 -9.66 -13.93
C LEU A 425 11.71 -8.98 -13.81
N LYS A 426 12.67 -9.29 -14.69
CA LYS A 426 13.97 -8.62 -14.72
C LYS A 426 13.87 -7.14 -15.08
N SER A 427 13.00 -6.80 -16.04
CA SER A 427 12.81 -5.40 -16.45
C SER A 427 12.16 -4.53 -15.37
N ASN A 428 11.48 -5.14 -14.40
CA ASN A 428 10.88 -4.46 -13.25
C ASN A 428 11.87 -4.24 -12.10
N VAL A 429 13.06 -4.87 -12.13
CA VAL A 429 14.05 -4.66 -11.07
C VAL A 429 14.57 -3.24 -11.14
N GLN A 430 14.64 -2.62 -9.98
CA GLN A 430 15.15 -1.28 -9.79
C GLN A 430 16.64 -1.23 -10.14
N LYS A 431 17.09 -0.12 -10.74
CA LYS A 431 18.51 0.11 -11.01
C LYS A 431 19.08 1.05 -9.96
N SER A 432 20.29 0.73 -9.51
CA SER A 432 21.02 1.52 -8.52
C SER A 432 21.76 2.71 -9.14
N ASP A 433 21.70 3.87 -8.48
CA ASP A 433 22.53 5.05 -8.78
C ASP A 433 23.17 5.63 -7.51
N PRO A 434 24.26 5.01 -7.00
CA PRO A 434 24.90 5.48 -5.78
C PRO A 434 25.55 6.86 -5.90
N PHE A 435 25.85 7.33 -7.13
CA PHE A 435 26.40 8.67 -7.33
C PHE A 435 25.34 9.73 -7.05
N LEU A 436 24.14 9.55 -7.60
CA LEU A 436 23.00 10.39 -7.29
C LEU A 436 22.64 10.34 -5.80
N GLU A 437 22.67 9.15 -5.20
CA GLU A 437 22.40 8.98 -3.77
C GLU A 437 23.38 9.76 -2.89
N LYS A 438 24.67 9.79 -3.25
CA LYS A 438 25.66 10.59 -2.54
C LYS A 438 25.31 12.07 -2.57
N LEU A 439 24.87 12.59 -3.71
CA LEU A 439 24.43 13.99 -3.83
C LEU A 439 23.19 14.26 -2.98
N LEU A 440 22.21 13.34 -2.99
CA LEU A 440 21.02 13.41 -2.13
C LEU A 440 21.38 13.44 -0.66
N LEU A 441 22.27 12.55 -0.22
CA LEU A 441 22.77 12.49 1.15
C LEU A 441 23.36 13.82 1.59
N GLU A 442 24.26 14.42 0.80
CA GLU A 442 24.88 15.69 1.16
C GLU A 442 23.88 16.84 1.21
N ALA A 443 22.95 16.91 0.26
CA ALA A 443 21.88 17.91 0.27
C ALA A 443 20.96 17.77 1.50
N CYS A 444 20.58 16.55 1.87
CA CYS A 444 19.71 16.29 3.04
C CYS A 444 20.40 16.61 4.36
N CYS A 445 21.69 16.27 4.51
CA CYS A 445 22.48 16.69 5.67
C CYS A 445 22.58 18.21 5.77
N GLU A 446 22.82 18.92 4.66
CA GLU A 446 22.88 20.39 4.67
C GLU A 446 21.52 21.03 5.01
N ILE A 447 20.42 20.49 4.50
CA ILE A 447 19.05 20.91 4.86
C ILE A 447 18.78 20.73 6.36
N SER A 448 19.23 19.61 6.94
CA SER A 448 19.14 19.29 8.36
C SER A 448 19.96 20.26 9.21
N GLU A 449 21.21 20.52 8.83
CA GLU A 449 22.10 21.45 9.53
C GLU A 449 21.57 22.88 9.56
N LEU A 450 20.98 23.34 8.45
CA LEU A 450 20.40 24.67 8.31
C LEU A 450 18.93 24.76 8.78
N LYS A 451 18.33 23.62 9.18
CA LYS A 451 16.93 23.52 9.68
C LYS A 451 15.91 24.12 8.72
N LEU A 452 16.04 23.78 7.43
CA LEU A 452 15.23 24.39 6.38
C LEU A 452 13.94 23.63 6.05
N ALA A 453 13.86 22.35 6.38
CA ALA A 453 12.70 21.50 6.15
C ALA A 453 11.85 21.32 7.41
N GLU A 454 10.54 21.20 7.23
CA GLU A 454 9.59 20.75 8.26
C GLU A 454 9.62 19.22 8.38
N GLY A 455 9.81 18.53 7.25
CA GLY A 455 9.95 17.10 7.21
C GLY A 455 10.65 16.61 5.95
N MET A 456 11.18 15.39 6.03
CA MET A 456 11.77 14.66 4.92
C MET A 456 11.26 13.23 4.97
N GLN A 457 11.06 12.63 3.80
CA GLN A 457 10.56 11.27 3.67
C GLN A 457 11.19 10.62 2.44
N ASP A 458 11.62 9.38 2.55
CA ASP A 458 12.09 8.60 1.42
C ASP A 458 10.90 8.17 0.51
N MET A 459 11.18 7.80 -0.74
CA MET A 459 10.17 7.22 -1.63
C MET A 459 10.55 5.78 -1.99
N GLY A 460 10.29 4.85 -1.07
CA GLY A 460 10.39 3.41 -1.29
C GLY A 460 9.11 2.76 -1.82
N ALA A 461 8.63 1.73 -1.11
CA ALA A 461 7.46 0.94 -1.50
C ALA A 461 6.18 1.80 -1.59
N GLY A 462 5.45 1.65 -2.70
CA GLY A 462 4.29 2.49 -3.01
C GLY A 462 4.61 3.96 -3.33
N GLY A 463 5.88 4.34 -3.37
CA GLY A 463 6.38 5.57 -3.97
C GLY A 463 5.80 6.86 -3.39
N LEU A 464 5.43 7.76 -4.28
CA LEU A 464 4.94 9.10 -3.93
C LEU A 464 3.64 9.05 -3.11
N LEU A 465 2.77 8.07 -3.36
CA LEU A 465 1.54 7.88 -2.58
C LEU A 465 1.85 7.67 -1.10
N CYS A 466 2.65 6.66 -0.77
CA CYS A 466 2.97 6.32 0.62
C CYS A 466 3.71 7.46 1.30
N ALA A 467 4.75 8.00 0.65
CA ALA A 467 5.55 9.09 1.21
C ALA A 467 4.69 10.31 1.57
N THR A 468 3.81 10.75 0.67
CA THR A 468 2.92 11.89 0.95
C THR A 468 1.84 11.54 1.97
N MET A 469 1.27 10.33 1.95
CA MET A 469 0.29 9.91 2.93
C MET A 469 0.85 9.86 4.35
N GLU A 470 2.04 9.28 4.53
CA GLU A 470 2.73 9.19 5.82
C GLU A 470 3.01 10.58 6.38
N VAL A 471 3.62 11.44 5.57
CA VAL A 471 3.96 12.82 5.96
C VAL A 471 2.73 13.61 6.40
N ILE A 472 1.62 13.48 5.66
CA ILE A 472 0.38 14.17 6.04
C ILE A 472 -0.24 13.53 7.28
N ASN A 473 -0.31 12.21 7.39
CA ASN A 473 -0.89 11.54 8.57
C ASN A 473 -0.12 11.85 9.86
N ARG A 474 1.21 11.76 9.85
CA ARG A 474 2.05 12.16 11.00
C ARG A 474 1.86 13.65 11.32
N GLY A 475 1.69 14.49 10.30
CA GLY A 475 1.31 15.89 10.45
C GLY A 475 -0.04 16.09 11.16
N ARG A 476 -1.08 15.36 10.75
CA ARG A 476 -2.41 15.38 11.37
C ARG A 476 -2.37 14.96 12.83
N GLU A 477 -1.63 13.91 13.16
CA GLU A 477 -1.46 13.43 14.53
C GLU A 477 -0.76 14.48 15.39
N LYS A 478 0.38 14.99 14.93
CA LYS A 478 1.22 15.94 15.68
C LYS A 478 0.57 17.31 15.88
N THR A 479 -0.24 17.76 14.93
CA THR A 479 -0.89 19.09 14.96
C THR A 479 -2.36 19.05 15.34
N SER A 480 -2.98 17.87 15.42
CA SER A 480 -4.43 17.69 15.56
C SER A 480 -5.25 18.45 14.50
N SER A 481 -4.68 18.68 13.32
CA SER A 481 -5.30 19.42 12.22
C SER A 481 -5.97 18.50 11.20
N ASN A 482 -6.90 19.04 10.41
CA ASN A 482 -7.52 18.33 9.30
C ASN A 482 -6.66 18.46 8.02
N MET A 483 -5.36 18.21 8.13
CA MET A 483 -4.42 18.40 7.03
C MET A 483 -4.77 17.48 5.84
N GLY A 484 -4.61 18.03 4.64
CA GLY A 484 -4.69 17.34 3.36
C GLY A 484 -3.51 17.72 2.47
N CYS A 485 -3.56 17.32 1.20
CA CYS A 485 -2.57 17.75 0.22
C CYS A 485 -3.14 17.84 -1.19
N ILE A 486 -2.46 18.64 -2.01
CA ILE A 486 -2.65 18.71 -3.46
C ILE A 486 -1.33 18.28 -4.09
N ILE A 487 -1.40 17.36 -5.05
CA ILE A 487 -0.27 16.88 -5.85
C ILE A 487 -0.62 17.06 -7.32
N ASP A 488 0.28 17.67 -8.09
CA ASP A 488 0.18 17.78 -9.55
C ASP A 488 1.18 16.82 -10.21
N LEU A 489 0.64 15.78 -10.84
CA LEU A 489 1.43 14.76 -11.52
C LEU A 489 2.11 15.28 -12.79
N ASN A 490 1.70 16.42 -13.33
CA ASN A 490 2.41 17.02 -14.45
C ASN A 490 3.81 17.49 -14.02
N LEU A 491 3.91 18.05 -12.80
CA LEU A 491 5.14 18.58 -12.22
C LEU A 491 6.11 17.50 -11.74
N VAL A 492 5.65 16.26 -11.55
CA VAL A 492 6.53 15.14 -11.17
C VAL A 492 7.52 14.84 -12.32
N PRO A 493 8.84 14.82 -12.07
CA PRO A 493 9.83 14.45 -13.09
C PRO A 493 9.66 13.00 -13.55
N LYS A 494 9.57 12.78 -14.88
CA LYS A 494 9.27 11.47 -15.49
C LYS A 494 10.33 11.10 -16.52
N LYS A 495 10.71 9.81 -16.60
CA LYS A 495 11.63 9.30 -17.63
C LYS A 495 11.00 9.29 -19.03
N TYR A 496 9.70 9.04 -19.07
CA TYR A 496 8.88 8.97 -20.29
C TYR A 496 7.40 9.18 -19.94
N LYS A 497 6.53 9.20 -20.94
CA LYS A 497 5.09 9.31 -20.73
C LYS A 497 4.54 8.06 -20.04
N MET A 498 3.88 8.23 -18.91
CA MET A 498 3.35 7.16 -18.06
C MET A 498 1.88 7.40 -17.72
N GLU A 499 1.18 6.32 -17.36
CA GLU A 499 -0.16 6.41 -16.77
C GLU A 499 -0.10 7.14 -15.42
N TYR A 500 -1.05 8.04 -15.16
CA TYR A 500 -1.01 8.92 -13.99
C TYR A 500 -0.98 8.19 -12.65
N SER A 501 -1.76 7.12 -12.52
CA SER A 501 -1.72 6.26 -11.33
C SER A 501 -0.35 5.64 -11.11
N ASN A 502 0.35 5.26 -12.19
CA ASN A 502 1.65 4.62 -12.13
C ASN A 502 2.72 5.61 -11.69
N VAL A 503 2.60 6.89 -12.05
CA VAL A 503 3.46 7.96 -11.53
C VAL A 503 3.34 8.03 -10.00
N LEU A 504 2.13 7.88 -9.47
CA LEU A 504 1.87 8.01 -8.04
C LEU A 504 2.41 6.82 -7.22
N ILE A 505 2.38 5.61 -7.77
CA ILE A 505 2.78 4.37 -7.06
C ILE A 505 4.13 3.78 -7.51
N SER A 506 4.81 4.42 -8.46
CA SER A 506 6.12 3.95 -8.94
C SER A 506 7.13 3.90 -7.80
N GLU A 507 7.95 2.85 -7.79
CA GLU A 507 8.98 2.58 -6.78
C GLU A 507 10.40 2.82 -7.35
N SER A 508 10.54 3.70 -8.34
CA SER A 508 11.87 4.15 -8.80
C SER A 508 12.74 4.59 -7.61
N GLN A 509 14.03 4.28 -7.66
CA GLN A 509 14.95 4.48 -6.54
C GLN A 509 15.52 5.90 -6.51
N GLU A 510 16.29 6.23 -5.46
CA GLU A 510 16.99 7.52 -5.28
C GLU A 510 16.05 8.73 -5.41
N ARG A 511 14.93 8.69 -4.69
CA ARG A 511 13.93 9.78 -4.64
C ARG A 511 13.59 10.13 -3.20
N MET A 512 13.44 11.42 -2.94
CA MET A 512 13.01 11.94 -1.65
C MET A 512 11.94 13.02 -1.78
N LEU A 513 11.07 13.05 -0.77
CA LEU A 513 10.07 14.07 -0.56
C LEU A 513 10.54 15.00 0.55
N ILE A 514 10.65 16.29 0.24
CA ILE A 514 11.05 17.33 1.18
C ILE A 514 9.86 18.26 1.40
N VAL A 515 9.49 18.45 2.66
CA VAL A 515 8.44 19.39 3.07
C VAL A 515 9.08 20.64 3.64
N CYS A 516 8.80 21.79 3.05
CA CYS A 516 9.32 23.06 3.55
C CYS A 516 8.29 24.18 3.41
N THR A 517 8.43 25.23 4.22
CA THR A 517 7.58 26.42 4.05
C THR A 517 7.94 27.16 2.75
N PRO A 518 6.99 27.92 2.16
CA PRO A 518 7.29 28.79 1.02
C PRO A 518 8.47 29.74 1.25
N ASN A 519 8.66 30.21 2.48
CA ASN A 519 9.77 31.11 2.85
C ASN A 519 11.14 30.41 2.80
N ASN A 520 11.19 29.09 2.99
CA ASN A 520 12.42 28.31 2.93
C ASN A 520 12.66 27.67 1.55
N LEU A 521 11.65 27.65 0.67
CA LEU A 521 11.70 26.96 -0.62
C LEU A 521 12.93 27.35 -1.44
N GLU A 522 13.23 28.64 -1.57
CA GLU A 522 14.36 29.09 -2.38
C GLU A 522 15.72 28.69 -1.78
N LYS A 523 15.83 28.65 -0.45
CA LYS A 523 17.04 28.17 0.24
C LYS A 523 17.23 26.66 -0.01
N VAL A 524 16.16 25.88 0.14
CA VAL A 524 16.16 24.44 -0.14
C VAL A 524 16.52 24.19 -1.61
N ALA A 525 15.90 24.91 -2.54
CA ALA A 525 16.20 24.85 -3.97
C ALA A 525 17.65 25.22 -4.31
N SER A 526 18.22 26.21 -3.61
CA SER A 526 19.63 26.58 -3.79
C SER A 526 20.61 25.47 -3.40
N ILE A 527 20.26 24.68 -2.38
CA ILE A 527 21.05 23.50 -1.97
C ILE A 527 20.97 22.41 -3.03
N PHE A 528 19.78 22.14 -3.58
CA PHE A 528 19.67 21.16 -4.69
C PHE A 528 20.49 21.58 -5.90
N ARG A 529 20.48 22.86 -6.29
CA ARG A 529 21.31 23.36 -7.38
C ARG A 529 22.81 23.28 -7.07
N LYS A 530 23.21 23.52 -5.82
CA LYS A 530 24.61 23.39 -5.37
C LYS A 530 25.12 21.95 -5.50
N TRP A 531 24.26 20.97 -5.25
CA TRP A 531 24.58 19.54 -5.33
C TRP A 531 24.17 18.89 -6.67
N ASP A 532 23.89 19.69 -7.71
CA ASP A 532 23.51 19.22 -9.05
C ASP A 532 22.30 18.26 -9.09
N LEU A 533 21.33 18.46 -8.17
CA LEU A 533 20.13 17.65 -8.05
C LEU A 533 18.95 18.25 -8.83
N GLU A 534 18.30 17.41 -9.63
CA GLU A 534 16.99 17.73 -10.21
C GLU A 534 15.91 17.71 -9.11
N TYR A 535 15.07 18.75 -9.05
CA TYR A 535 13.96 18.87 -8.12
C TYR A 535 12.73 19.49 -8.77
N ALA A 536 11.56 19.27 -8.19
CA ALA A 536 10.30 19.88 -8.60
C ALA A 536 9.39 20.12 -7.39
N VAL A 537 8.72 21.28 -7.35
CA VAL A 537 7.62 21.50 -6.41
C VAL A 537 6.38 20.84 -7.00
N ILE A 538 6.02 19.68 -6.47
CA ILE A 538 4.96 18.84 -7.03
C ILE A 538 3.60 19.10 -6.39
N GLY A 539 3.55 19.91 -5.34
CA GLY A 539 2.32 20.06 -4.58
C GLY A 539 2.46 20.92 -3.33
N LYS A 540 1.40 20.91 -2.53
CA LYS A 540 1.36 21.61 -1.24
C LYS A 540 0.37 20.98 -0.27
N THR A 541 0.56 21.26 1.01
CA THR A 541 -0.37 20.88 2.08
C THR A 541 -1.63 21.76 2.05
N THR A 542 -2.76 21.20 2.47
CA THR A 542 -4.07 21.88 2.62
C THR A 542 -4.66 21.61 4.00
N MET A 543 -5.78 22.25 4.33
CA MET A 543 -6.53 22.04 5.59
C MET A 543 -7.94 21.43 5.40
N ASP A 544 -8.24 20.93 4.21
CA ASP A 544 -9.56 20.40 3.86
C ASP A 544 -9.70 18.87 4.09
N GLY A 545 -8.66 18.22 4.61
CA GLY A 545 -8.65 16.80 4.99
C GLY A 545 -8.73 15.84 3.80
N LYS A 546 -8.31 16.30 2.61
CA LYS A 546 -8.40 15.54 1.37
C LYS A 546 -7.05 15.37 0.68
N TYR A 547 -6.90 14.24 0.00
CA TYR A 547 -5.79 13.92 -0.87
C TYR A 547 -6.21 14.20 -2.30
N HIS A 548 -5.72 15.28 -2.90
CA HIS A 548 -6.08 15.66 -4.27
C HIS A 548 -4.93 15.42 -5.23
N VAL A 549 -5.25 14.84 -6.38
CA VAL A 549 -4.30 14.61 -7.47
C VAL A 549 -4.81 15.32 -8.72
N TYR A 550 -3.93 16.12 -9.31
CA TYR A 550 -4.17 16.90 -10.52
C TYR A 550 -3.19 16.49 -11.63
N ASN A 551 -3.56 16.85 -12.84
CA ASN A 551 -2.64 17.07 -13.94
C ASN A 551 -2.94 18.46 -14.50
N ASP A 552 -2.07 19.42 -14.21
CA ASP A 552 -2.31 20.84 -14.41
C ASP A 552 -3.61 21.28 -13.70
N THR A 553 -4.59 21.76 -14.45
CA THR A 553 -5.88 22.21 -13.91
C THR A 553 -6.91 21.08 -13.77
N LYS A 554 -6.63 19.88 -14.29
CA LYS A 554 -7.58 18.76 -14.29
C LYS A 554 -7.42 17.91 -13.04
N GLN A 555 -8.43 17.90 -12.18
CA GLN A 555 -8.48 16.98 -11.03
C GLN A 555 -8.70 15.54 -11.51
N LEU A 556 -7.72 14.67 -11.25
CA LEU A 556 -7.74 13.25 -11.61
C LEU A 556 -8.31 12.39 -10.50
N TYR A 557 -8.00 12.74 -9.25
CA TYR A 557 -8.43 12.00 -8.07
C TYR A 557 -8.63 12.96 -6.89
N SER A 558 -9.61 12.67 -6.04
CA SER A 558 -9.68 13.28 -4.72
C SER A 558 -10.33 12.33 -3.74
N GLU A 559 -9.86 12.29 -2.51
CA GLU A 559 -10.49 11.47 -1.49
C GLU A 559 -10.22 12.03 -0.10
N SER A 560 -11.15 11.83 0.83
CA SER A 560 -10.88 12.17 2.23
C SER A 560 -9.76 11.26 2.77
N PHE A 561 -8.82 11.85 3.49
CA PHE A 561 -7.77 11.08 4.16
C PHE A 561 -8.34 10.00 5.09
N ASN A 562 -9.55 10.19 5.62
CA ASN A 562 -10.23 9.21 6.46
C ASN A 562 -10.63 7.91 5.74
N LYS A 563 -10.53 7.85 4.40
CA LYS A 563 -10.73 6.60 3.63
C LYS A 563 -9.45 5.78 3.47
N PHE A 564 -8.28 6.39 3.64
CA PHE A 564 -6.99 5.71 3.62
C PHE A 564 -6.71 5.07 4.98
N LYS A 565 -7.66 4.27 5.48
CA LYS A 565 -7.50 3.57 6.75
C LYS A 565 -6.58 2.38 6.56
N ASP A 566 -5.82 2.09 7.61
CA ASP A 566 -5.13 0.83 7.73
C ASP A 566 -6.09 -0.34 7.53
N VAL A 567 -5.60 -1.34 6.79
CA VAL A 567 -6.29 -2.60 6.61
C VAL A 567 -6.42 -3.28 7.97
N ASN A 568 -7.57 -3.87 8.26
CA ASN A 568 -7.76 -4.62 9.51
C ASN A 568 -6.73 -5.75 9.63
N ASP A 569 -6.28 -6.00 10.87
CA ASP A 569 -5.39 -7.12 11.16
C ASP A 569 -6.03 -8.44 10.68
N TYR A 570 -5.21 -9.30 10.08
CA TYR A 570 -5.64 -10.62 9.67
C TYR A 570 -5.80 -11.52 10.91
N THR A 571 -7.04 -11.91 11.21
CA THR A 571 -7.39 -12.67 12.42
C THR A 571 -7.58 -14.17 12.19
N ASN A 572 -7.72 -14.62 10.95
CA ASN A 572 -7.96 -16.03 10.62
C ASN A 572 -6.66 -16.83 10.58
N ILE A 573 -6.14 -17.16 11.76
CA ILE A 573 -5.01 -18.08 11.93
C ILE A 573 -5.58 -19.51 11.91
N PRO A 574 -5.20 -20.39 10.96
CA PRO A 574 -5.59 -21.80 11.03
C PRO A 574 -5.14 -22.40 12.36
N ASN A 575 -5.97 -23.20 13.04
CA ASN A 575 -5.59 -23.83 14.31
C ASN A 575 -4.45 -24.86 14.16
N ASP A 576 -4.18 -25.29 12.91
CA ASP A 576 -3.20 -26.32 12.56
C ASP A 576 -1.87 -25.74 12.04
N ILE A 577 -1.41 -24.59 12.54
CA ILE A 577 -0.08 -24.06 12.15
C ILE A 577 1.00 -24.95 12.76
N ILE A 578 1.66 -25.69 11.89
CA ILE A 578 2.78 -26.56 12.21
C ILE A 578 4.06 -25.72 12.20
N SER A 579 4.86 -25.76 13.27
CA SER A 579 6.18 -25.13 13.29
C SER A 579 7.07 -25.65 12.16
N TYR A 580 8.04 -24.83 11.74
CA TYR A 580 9.02 -25.20 10.72
C TYR A 580 9.66 -26.56 11.04
N LYS A 581 9.61 -27.49 10.07
CA LYS A 581 9.88 -28.94 10.28
C LYS A 581 11.34 -29.37 10.09
N ASN A 582 12.22 -28.49 9.63
CA ASN A 582 13.59 -28.88 9.23
C ASN A 582 14.57 -28.78 10.41
N GLU A 583 15.32 -29.84 10.69
CA GLU A 583 16.17 -29.97 11.89
C GLU A 583 17.60 -29.42 11.71
N THR A 584 18.05 -29.22 10.47
CA THR A 584 19.39 -28.71 10.17
C THR A 584 19.47 -27.19 10.29
N THR A 585 20.53 -26.69 10.93
CA THR A 585 20.73 -25.25 11.14
C THR A 585 21.67 -24.64 10.09
N PRO A 586 21.49 -23.36 9.73
CA PRO A 586 22.39 -22.68 8.82
C PRO A 586 23.85 -22.64 9.31
N ILE A 587 24.78 -22.95 8.42
CA ILE A 587 26.22 -23.06 8.71
C ILE A 587 26.89 -21.71 8.49
N LYS A 588 27.60 -21.21 9.50
CA LYS A 588 28.39 -19.97 9.39
C LYS A 588 29.61 -20.16 8.49
N VAL A 589 29.82 -19.23 7.57
CA VAL A 589 30.98 -19.23 6.66
C VAL A 589 31.94 -18.11 7.02
N ASN A 590 33.24 -18.37 6.86
CA ASN A 590 34.27 -17.35 6.99
C ASN A 590 34.29 -16.44 5.76
N MET A 591 33.97 -15.17 5.95
CA MET A 591 33.88 -14.16 4.91
C MET A 591 35.20 -13.40 4.64
N GLY A 592 36.33 -13.82 5.22
CA GLY A 592 37.60 -13.08 5.19
C GLY A 592 38.10 -12.62 3.81
N HIS A 593 37.83 -13.40 2.75
CA HIS A 593 38.18 -13.00 1.38
C HIS A 593 37.13 -12.07 0.74
N LEU A 594 35.86 -12.20 1.14
CA LEU A 594 34.74 -11.40 0.65
C LEU A 594 34.78 -9.99 1.23
N TRP A 595 35.19 -9.83 2.50
CA TRP A 595 35.33 -8.53 3.15
C TRP A 595 36.32 -7.58 2.46
N LYS A 596 37.28 -8.12 1.70
CA LYS A 596 38.25 -7.30 0.95
C LYS A 596 37.62 -6.47 -0.16
N LYS A 597 36.39 -6.79 -0.57
CA LYS A 597 35.63 -6.00 -1.55
C LYS A 597 35.05 -4.72 -0.93
N TYR A 598 34.91 -4.65 0.40
CA TYR A 598 34.33 -3.49 1.06
C TYR A 598 35.42 -2.55 1.55
N ASP A 599 35.19 -1.25 1.37
CA ASP A 599 35.86 -0.28 2.23
C ASP A 599 35.28 -0.39 3.65
N SER A 600 36.16 -0.38 4.65
CA SER A 600 35.80 -0.37 6.06
C SER A 600 36.39 0.82 6.81
N THR A 601 36.98 1.80 6.10
CA THR A 601 37.87 2.82 6.67
C THR A 601 37.39 4.25 6.45
N VAL A 602 36.54 4.50 5.45
CA VAL A 602 36.00 5.82 5.12
C VAL A 602 35.32 6.43 6.35
N GLY A 603 35.62 7.70 6.60
CA GLY A 603 35.19 8.43 7.80
C GLY A 603 36.11 8.26 9.01
N GLY A 604 37.04 7.30 8.99
CA GLY A 604 38.09 7.14 10.01
C GLY A 604 37.59 6.68 11.38
N ARG A 605 36.38 6.12 11.47
CA ARG A 605 35.74 5.72 12.73
C ARG A 605 35.95 4.25 13.09
N THR A 606 36.25 3.39 12.14
CA THR A 606 36.30 1.95 12.36
C THR A 606 37.54 1.55 13.16
N ILE A 607 37.37 1.22 14.44
CA ILE A 607 38.44 0.67 15.28
C ILE A 607 38.58 -0.84 15.03
N LYS A 608 37.43 -1.52 14.95
CA LYS A 608 37.35 -2.94 14.59
C LYS A 608 36.34 -3.10 13.46
N GLY A 609 36.85 -3.46 12.28
CA GLY A 609 36.07 -3.71 11.08
C GLY A 609 35.78 -5.19 10.81
N PRO A 610 35.26 -5.54 9.63
CA PRO A 610 34.90 -6.91 9.26
C PRO A 610 36.10 -7.82 9.00
N ASP A 611 37.28 -7.24 8.75
CA ASP A 611 38.57 -7.91 8.54
C ASP A 611 39.06 -8.68 9.78
N GLN A 612 38.59 -8.30 10.96
CA GLN A 612 38.93 -8.93 12.23
C GLN A 612 37.84 -9.93 12.70
N PRO A 613 38.22 -11.07 13.30
CA PRO A 613 37.27 -12.10 13.72
C PRO A 613 36.35 -11.62 14.86
N GLY A 614 35.08 -12.04 14.84
CA GLY A 614 34.09 -11.74 15.88
C GLY A 614 32.69 -11.53 15.30
N GLN A 615 31.68 -11.47 16.17
CA GLN A 615 30.32 -11.01 15.83
C GLN A 615 30.06 -9.64 16.45
N PHE A 616 31.04 -8.75 16.30
CA PHE A 616 30.95 -7.38 16.75
C PHE A 616 31.76 -6.43 15.86
N ALA A 617 31.44 -5.15 15.94
CA ALA A 617 32.17 -4.03 15.35
C ALA A 617 32.38 -2.95 16.42
N ILE A 618 33.46 -2.18 16.33
CA ILE A 618 33.75 -1.07 17.25
C ILE A 618 34.00 0.19 16.42
N LEU A 619 33.25 1.25 16.72
CA LEU A 619 33.40 2.55 16.09
C LEU A 619 33.79 3.62 17.12
N ASP A 620 34.68 4.52 16.71
CA ASP A 620 34.99 5.74 17.42
C ASP A 620 33.95 6.83 17.13
N ILE A 621 33.35 7.36 18.20
CA ILE A 621 32.45 8.51 18.16
C ILE A 621 33.13 9.65 18.89
N TYR A 622 34.09 10.24 18.19
CA TYR A 622 34.91 11.34 18.67
C TYR A 622 34.08 12.57 19.06
N GLU A 623 32.88 12.76 18.52
CA GLU A 623 32.00 13.88 18.90
C GLU A 623 31.66 13.87 20.39
N VAL A 624 31.53 12.69 20.99
CA VAL A 624 31.16 12.52 22.40
C VAL A 624 32.24 11.79 23.20
N ASN A 625 33.44 11.63 22.63
CA ASN A 625 34.58 10.92 23.24
C ASN A 625 34.22 9.49 23.71
N LYS A 626 33.43 8.75 22.93
CA LYS A 626 32.97 7.39 23.25
C LYS A 626 33.14 6.43 22.09
N GLN A 627 33.03 5.13 22.38
CA GLN A 627 33.00 4.09 21.37
C GLN A 627 31.62 3.45 21.31
N LEU A 628 31.14 3.19 20.09
CA LEU A 628 29.99 2.34 19.86
C LEU A 628 30.44 0.90 19.62
N ILE A 629 29.71 -0.03 20.23
CA ILE A 629 29.87 -1.46 19.99
C ILE A 629 28.58 -1.96 19.37
N LEU A 630 28.70 -2.59 18.21
CA LEU A 630 27.60 -3.28 17.56
C LEU A 630 27.83 -4.78 17.67
N THR A 631 26.86 -5.54 18.17
CA THR A 631 26.88 -7.00 18.19
C THR A 631 25.68 -7.55 17.44
N TRP A 632 25.77 -8.79 16.97
CA TRP A 632 24.69 -9.38 16.19
C TRP A 632 24.53 -10.88 16.39
N GLY A 633 23.32 -11.36 16.16
CA GLY A 633 22.94 -12.77 16.27
C GLY A 633 21.58 -13.05 15.65
N GLU A 634 21.15 -14.31 15.75
CA GLU A 634 19.80 -14.74 15.36
C GLU A 634 18.84 -14.81 16.55
N SER A 635 19.23 -14.24 17.68
CA SER A 635 18.37 -14.05 18.85
C SER A 635 18.89 -12.89 19.69
N PHE A 636 18.04 -12.39 20.59
CA PHE A 636 18.44 -11.41 21.59
C PHE A 636 19.64 -11.94 22.40
N ASP A 637 19.57 -13.18 22.86
CA ASP A 637 20.57 -13.77 23.75
C ASP A 637 21.94 -13.90 23.09
N GLU A 638 21.99 -14.23 21.80
CA GLU A 638 23.25 -14.30 21.04
C GLU A 638 23.94 -12.94 20.96
N ALA A 639 23.18 -11.90 20.58
CA ALA A 639 23.71 -10.55 20.47
C ALA A 639 24.11 -9.99 21.85
N TYR A 640 23.27 -10.22 22.87
CA TYR A 640 23.51 -9.76 24.24
C TYR A 640 24.70 -10.46 24.89
N LYS A 641 24.86 -11.78 24.70
CA LYS A 641 26.02 -12.53 25.21
C LYS A 641 27.34 -12.01 24.66
N MET A 642 27.36 -11.56 23.41
CA MET A 642 28.54 -10.90 22.86
C MET A 642 28.73 -9.50 23.47
N MET A 643 27.66 -8.72 23.61
CA MET A 643 27.70 -7.37 24.19
C MET A 643 28.27 -7.38 25.62
N LYS A 644 27.89 -8.38 26.42
CA LYS A 644 28.34 -8.54 27.81
C LYS A 644 29.83 -8.85 27.97
N LYS A 645 30.56 -9.14 26.89
CA LYS A 645 32.01 -9.34 26.94
C LYS A 645 32.80 -8.02 27.06
N PHE A 646 32.15 -6.88 26.83
CA PHE A 646 32.76 -5.57 26.90
C PHE A 646 32.44 -4.91 28.24
N GLU A 647 33.46 -4.72 29.07
CA GLU A 647 33.34 -4.02 30.35
C GLU A 647 33.09 -2.52 30.13
N GLY A 648 32.26 -1.91 30.98
CA GLY A 648 31.96 -0.47 30.90
C GLY A 648 31.11 -0.05 29.69
N VAL A 649 30.42 -1.00 29.04
CA VAL A 649 29.54 -0.74 27.89
C VAL A 649 28.09 -0.91 28.30
N LYS A 650 27.27 0.11 28.02
CA LYS A 650 25.83 0.09 28.22
C LYS A 650 25.13 -0.31 26.92
N PRO A 651 24.39 -1.42 26.89
CA PRO A 651 23.47 -1.72 25.78
C PRO A 651 22.38 -0.64 25.69
N LEU A 652 22.16 -0.11 24.49
CA LEU A 652 21.21 0.98 24.23
C LEU A 652 19.94 0.50 23.54
N CYS A 653 20.05 -0.29 22.48
CA CYS A 653 18.89 -0.73 21.72
C CYS A 653 19.20 -1.92 20.83
N ILE A 654 18.14 -2.50 20.26
CA ILE A 654 18.25 -3.41 19.12
C ILE A 654 17.46 -2.90 17.90
N VAL A 655 17.93 -3.27 16.72
CA VAL A 655 17.10 -3.33 15.51
C VAL A 655 17.00 -4.77 15.03
N ASN A 656 15.88 -5.12 14.40
CA ASN A 656 15.62 -6.49 13.97
C ASN A 656 15.13 -6.59 12.52
N CYS A 657 15.54 -7.62 11.79
CA CYS A 657 14.96 -7.97 10.51
C CYS A 657 14.40 -9.40 10.56
N LEU A 658 13.09 -9.53 10.45
CA LEU A 658 12.36 -10.78 10.66
C LEU A 658 12.06 -11.43 9.31
N ASN A 659 12.85 -12.44 8.93
CA ASN A 659 12.68 -13.17 7.68
C ASN A 659 12.00 -14.52 7.90
N PHE A 660 10.78 -14.66 7.37
CA PHE A 660 9.99 -15.89 7.49
C PHE A 660 9.36 -16.24 6.13
N GLY A 661 9.02 -17.52 5.94
CA GLY A 661 8.27 -17.98 4.76
C GLY A 661 6.79 -17.56 4.81
N ASP A 662 5.94 -18.32 4.11
CA ASP A 662 4.50 -18.09 4.10
C ASP A 662 3.92 -18.10 5.54
N PRO A 663 3.24 -17.01 5.97
CA PRO A 663 2.64 -16.91 7.29
C PRO A 663 1.66 -18.03 7.63
N LYS A 664 1.06 -18.70 6.63
CA LYS A 664 0.21 -19.87 6.87
C LYS A 664 0.93 -21.00 7.61
N TYR A 665 2.26 -21.09 7.48
CA TYR A 665 3.05 -22.15 8.08
C TYR A 665 3.97 -21.65 9.20
N ASN A 666 4.44 -20.40 9.15
CA ASN A 666 5.48 -19.94 10.08
C ASN A 666 5.03 -18.92 11.14
N LEU A 667 3.74 -18.54 11.20
CA LEU A 667 3.27 -17.49 12.10
C LEU A 667 3.45 -17.82 13.59
N LYS A 668 3.40 -19.12 13.95
CA LYS A 668 3.65 -19.56 15.34
C LYS A 668 5.10 -19.29 15.75
N ASP A 669 6.04 -19.59 14.87
CA ASP A 669 7.47 -19.35 15.11
C ASP A 669 7.77 -17.85 15.11
N PHE A 670 7.13 -17.08 14.23
CA PHE A 670 7.17 -15.61 14.25
C PHE A 670 6.72 -15.05 15.60
N LYS A 671 5.52 -15.43 16.06
CA LYS A 671 4.98 -14.97 17.35
C LYS A 671 5.91 -15.31 18.50
N LYS A 672 6.42 -16.54 18.55
CA LYS A 672 7.36 -16.98 19.60
C LYS A 672 8.60 -16.08 19.62
N ASN A 673 9.21 -15.82 18.46
CA ASN A 673 10.38 -14.94 18.37
C ASN A 673 10.09 -13.52 18.88
N ILE A 674 8.91 -12.98 18.57
CA ILE A 674 8.49 -11.66 19.09
C ILE A 674 8.31 -11.69 20.60
N ASP A 675 7.64 -12.72 21.15
CA ASP A 675 7.40 -12.82 22.59
C ASP A 675 8.73 -12.99 23.36
N ASP A 676 9.64 -13.84 22.87
CA ASP A 676 10.96 -14.05 23.46
C ASP A 676 11.79 -12.76 23.42
N MET A 677 11.77 -12.04 22.29
CA MET A 677 12.44 -10.75 22.15
C MET A 677 11.85 -9.69 23.09
N ALA A 678 10.52 -9.56 23.15
CA ALA A 678 9.86 -8.61 24.03
C ALA A 678 10.20 -8.85 25.51
N ASN A 679 10.16 -10.12 25.95
CA ASN A 679 10.51 -10.49 27.32
C ASN A 679 11.96 -10.14 27.67
N ASN A 680 12.90 -10.46 26.78
CA ASN A 680 14.32 -10.17 27.01
C ASN A 680 14.64 -8.67 26.94
N CYS A 681 14.07 -7.95 25.97
CA CYS A 681 14.20 -6.50 25.87
C CYS A 681 13.69 -5.80 27.13
N ASN A 682 12.55 -6.23 27.67
CA ASN A 682 12.01 -5.74 28.95
C ASN A 682 12.93 -6.08 30.13
N LEU A 683 13.41 -7.34 30.21
CA LEU A 683 14.24 -7.81 31.32
C LEU A 683 15.58 -7.07 31.43
N TYR A 684 16.17 -6.72 30.30
CA TYR A 684 17.50 -6.12 30.23
C TYR A 684 17.48 -4.62 29.90
N ASN A 685 16.31 -3.99 29.82
CA ASN A 685 16.15 -2.58 29.43
C ASN A 685 16.84 -2.25 28.10
N VAL A 686 16.65 -3.11 27.09
CA VAL A 686 17.22 -2.92 25.75
C VAL A 686 16.08 -2.86 24.73
N PRO A 687 15.54 -1.68 24.41
CA PRO A 687 14.36 -1.52 23.57
C PRO A 687 14.66 -1.82 22.10
N VAL A 688 13.62 -2.26 21.39
CA VAL A 688 13.58 -2.30 19.94
C VAL A 688 13.28 -0.90 19.43
N VAL A 689 14.18 -0.30 18.65
CA VAL A 689 13.99 1.07 18.12
C VAL A 689 13.60 1.09 16.65
N GLY A 690 13.79 -0.02 15.94
CA GLY A 690 13.43 -0.14 14.52
C GLY A 690 13.58 -1.57 14.02
N GLY A 691 13.12 -1.81 12.80
CA GLY A 691 13.25 -3.12 12.17
C GLY A 691 12.44 -3.26 10.90
N ASN A 692 12.46 -4.48 10.36
CA ASN A 692 11.75 -4.84 9.14
C ASN A 692 11.15 -6.25 9.26
N VAL A 693 10.09 -6.52 8.51
CA VAL A 693 9.49 -7.86 8.40
C VAL A 693 9.39 -8.27 6.94
N SER A 694 10.01 -9.40 6.61
CA SER A 694 9.91 -10.04 5.30
C SER A 694 9.21 -11.39 5.46
N LEU A 695 8.01 -11.49 4.91
CA LEU A 695 7.19 -12.72 4.87
C LEU A 695 7.15 -13.26 3.44
N TYR A 696 6.54 -14.44 3.25
CA TYR A 696 6.37 -15.06 1.93
C TYR A 696 7.70 -15.38 1.22
N ASN A 697 8.79 -15.53 1.97
CA ASN A 697 10.05 -16.11 1.47
C ASN A 697 9.85 -17.63 1.25
N THR A 698 9.06 -17.97 0.25
CA THR A 698 8.60 -19.32 -0.11
C THR A 698 8.51 -19.45 -1.62
N THR A 699 9.19 -20.45 -2.16
CA THR A 699 9.18 -20.76 -3.60
C THR A 699 8.86 -22.24 -3.78
N GLY A 700 7.92 -22.57 -4.69
CA GLY A 700 7.54 -23.97 -4.93
C GLY A 700 6.96 -24.70 -3.70
N GLY A 701 6.46 -23.96 -2.70
CA GLY A 701 5.98 -24.51 -1.43
C GLY A 701 7.06 -24.74 -0.37
N GLU A 702 8.34 -24.50 -0.67
CA GLU A 702 9.45 -24.60 0.29
C GLU A 702 9.72 -23.24 0.93
N SER A 703 9.55 -23.16 2.25
CA SER A 703 9.85 -21.96 3.03
C SER A 703 11.31 -21.92 3.47
N ILE A 704 11.86 -20.71 3.59
CA ILE A 704 13.14 -20.49 4.24
C ILE A 704 13.16 -20.97 5.70
N TYR A 705 14.36 -21.17 6.22
CA TYR A 705 14.56 -21.32 7.67
C TYR A 705 14.16 -20.01 8.38
N PRO A 706 13.36 -20.05 9.47
CA PRO A 706 13.02 -18.86 10.25
C PRO A 706 14.28 -18.11 10.69
N THR A 707 14.49 -16.91 10.15
CA THR A 707 15.76 -16.18 10.32
C THR A 707 15.51 -14.76 10.83
N PRO A 708 15.27 -14.59 12.14
CA PRO A 708 15.38 -13.27 12.76
C PRO A 708 16.85 -12.84 12.78
N ILE A 709 17.12 -11.60 12.38
CA ILE A 709 18.44 -10.97 12.49
C ILE A 709 18.33 -9.87 13.54
N ILE A 710 19.18 -9.91 14.56
CA ILE A 710 19.23 -8.91 15.64
C ILE A 710 20.57 -8.20 15.58
N VAL A 711 20.55 -6.87 15.54
CA VAL A 711 21.71 -6.01 15.74
C VAL A 711 21.50 -5.23 17.02
N MET A 712 22.42 -5.38 17.97
CA MET A 712 22.40 -4.68 19.24
C MET A 712 23.48 -3.62 19.27
N MET A 713 23.10 -2.41 19.67
CA MET A 713 24.03 -1.30 19.84
C MET A 713 24.24 -1.03 21.33
N GLY A 714 25.51 -0.86 21.70
CA GLY A 714 25.93 -0.40 23.00
C GLY A 714 26.95 0.73 22.88
N ILE A 715 27.15 1.45 23.98
CA ILE A 715 28.09 2.57 24.03
C ILE A 715 28.96 2.49 25.29
N THR A 716 30.22 2.89 25.18
CA THR A 716 31.10 3.02 26.36
C THR A 716 30.59 4.13 27.29
N ASN A 717 30.81 3.94 28.59
CA ASN A 717 30.45 4.90 29.62
C ASN A 717 31.07 6.28 29.40
#